data_AF-C4RFM0-F1
#
_entry.id   AF-C4RFM0-F1
#
_cell.length_a   1.000
_cell.length_b   1.000
_cell.length_c   1.000
_cell.angle_alpha   90.00
_cell.angle_beta   90.00
_cell.angle_gamma   90.00
#
_symmetry.space_group_name_H-M   'P 1'
#
loop_
_entity.id
_entity.type
_entity.pdbx_description
1 polymer ?
#
loop_
_entity_poly.entity_id
_entity_poly.type
_entity_poly.pdbx_seq_one_letter_code
_entity_poly.pdbx_strand_id
1 'polypeptide(L)'
;MRPRTGMRRRAGPTPRPGPPGSPSPGGWVPSSGPSRAGITDAAVLAFALFTVIYHAAFLVELRPSVIFRIWLYCCAALAVLALVLGVVRAVRRRRAPAPPPAVADAEPPGTRRWWWLAVGLVTGALGIGAAVTAGVAGLVSWWVPTGLGLAASVGAALLARRAWLARSDPQEPIATGWQALFVLLVSAGVAVSSLYMARNSKDDVFYVGKSVWVAERDIVPLRDFLFTENVAAPLSTQPPTASIEVFAGALARFLGMHAADATWFVLLPALAVLAVLALWRLVHRWAPRRPVLAFIVAIAYLYLVVGSDAALGTFHLPRLYEGKGMFVSAVIPLMWVYLTDWFESRSTWKLFLVAALSVVATGLSTTSAIILPLLVGAAGLAMLLVGRWGAALSAGVAALAYPVGAVLVSRLALGPVASAGGETQFFDAEGTYRRTLLVGVLGVIGGLALWLSPLLVRGRTPRLLAAGAALTMSVLFVPGVLEALAEASGVSAVLWRVPWILALPGLIGILCTVGLPRLKWSSRLVGLVVASALIFCFATFGVPMWHKDSFVEVASRPLWKLPQQRLEIVRWIDGLPREPGLLLAPSTLMRVAPVVSSRLRVVMPRDGYLVEYDQNSDFVRDRQRLAAFADGTAIASDAEVKASIERLNVTTICVYWVNLQARDTLKRLGYEMYARRFAPGAVRCFRQP
;
A
#
# COMPACT_ATOMS: atom_id res chain seq x y z
N MET A 1 57.20 42.03 65.67
CA MET A 1 56.44 41.04 66.48
C MET A 1 55.08 40.77 65.85
N ARG A 2 54.98 39.65 65.13
CA ARG A 2 53.84 38.80 64.69
C ARG A 2 54.47 37.82 63.67
N PRO A 3 54.05 36.54 63.56
CA PRO A 3 52.65 36.11 63.50
C PRO A 3 52.30 34.80 64.23
N ARG A 4 50.99 34.52 64.19
CA ARG A 4 50.23 33.43 64.80
C ARG A 4 50.39 32.08 64.09
N THR A 5 50.64 31.06 64.91
CA THR A 5 50.21 29.65 64.89
C THR A 5 49.37 29.14 63.71
N GLY A 6 49.89 28.08 63.07
CA GLY A 6 49.22 27.26 62.08
C GLY A 6 48.32 26.16 62.67
N MET A 7 47.34 25.74 61.87
CA MET A 7 46.45 24.61 62.17
C MET A 7 46.44 23.64 60.98
N ARG A 8 46.71 22.38 61.31
CA ARG A 8 46.82 21.21 60.42
C ARG A 8 45.48 20.87 59.74
N ARG A 9 45.50 20.55 58.44
CA ARG A 9 44.48 19.71 57.78
C ARG A 9 45.08 18.35 57.41
N ARG A 10 44.43 17.28 57.87
CA ARG A 10 44.73 15.88 57.56
C ARG A 10 44.35 15.55 56.11
N ALA A 11 45.26 14.91 55.39
CA ALA A 11 45.01 14.27 54.10
C ALA A 11 44.36 12.90 54.31
N GLY A 12 43.30 12.59 53.55
CA GLY A 12 42.71 11.25 53.46
C GLY A 12 43.46 10.36 52.46
N PRO A 13 43.30 9.02 52.54
CA PRO A 13 44.11 8.08 51.79
C PRO A 13 43.65 7.94 50.34
N THR A 14 44.63 7.90 49.43
CA THR A 14 44.50 7.57 48.01
C THR A 14 44.26 6.06 47.81
N PRO A 15 43.34 5.61 46.92
CA PRO A 15 43.21 4.20 46.59
C PRO A 15 44.31 3.75 45.64
N ARG A 16 44.90 2.58 45.93
CA ARG A 16 45.90 1.90 45.09
C ARG A 16 45.25 1.35 43.79
N PRO A 17 45.95 1.36 42.65
CA PRO A 17 45.50 0.68 41.43
C PRO A 17 45.70 -0.84 41.56
N GLY A 18 44.65 -1.60 41.26
CA GLY A 18 44.70 -3.07 41.17
C GLY A 18 45.36 -3.56 39.86
N PRO A 19 45.81 -4.83 39.82
CA PRO A 19 46.57 -5.38 38.70
C PRO A 19 45.70 -5.60 37.45
N PRO A 20 46.30 -5.59 36.24
CA PRO A 20 45.58 -5.74 34.98
C PRO A 20 45.06 -7.17 34.83
N GLY A 21 43.73 -7.31 34.82
CA GLY A 21 43.04 -8.56 34.53
C GLY A 21 43.23 -8.97 33.07
N SER A 22 43.57 -10.24 32.87
CA SER A 22 43.69 -10.94 31.59
C SER A 22 42.47 -10.74 30.68
N PRO A 23 42.66 -10.59 29.36
CA PRO A 23 41.57 -10.42 28.41
C PRO A 23 40.78 -11.72 28.25
N SER A 24 39.53 -11.70 28.68
CA SER A 24 38.56 -12.74 28.33
C SER A 24 38.39 -12.81 26.81
N PRO A 25 38.34 -14.00 26.19
CA PRO A 25 38.08 -14.14 24.76
C PRO A 25 36.59 -13.88 24.50
N GLY A 26 36.22 -12.60 24.47
CA GLY A 26 34.92 -12.14 24.01
C GLY A 26 34.82 -12.39 22.51
N GLY A 27 34.13 -13.48 22.14
CA GLY A 27 33.82 -13.83 20.76
C GLY A 27 33.27 -12.63 20.00
N TRP A 28 34.12 -12.06 19.15
CA TRP A 28 33.74 -11.11 18.11
C TRP A 28 32.85 -11.85 17.12
N VAL A 29 31.53 -11.72 17.27
CA VAL A 29 30.62 -12.06 16.18
C VAL A 29 30.63 -10.88 15.21
N PRO A 30 31.10 -11.05 13.97
CA PRO A 30 31.08 -9.97 12.98
C PRO A 30 29.62 -9.66 12.66
N SER A 31 29.16 -8.44 12.97
CA SER A 31 27.85 -7.94 12.54
C SER A 31 27.87 -7.52 11.07
N SER A 32 28.38 -8.39 10.19
CA SER A 32 28.52 -8.15 8.74
C SER A 32 27.53 -8.98 7.91
N GLY A 33 26.34 -9.22 8.44
CA GLY A 33 25.18 -9.52 7.60
C GLY A 33 24.57 -8.20 7.09
N PRO A 34 24.00 -8.15 5.87
CA PRO A 34 23.24 -6.98 5.44
C PRO A 34 22.21 -6.65 6.51
N SER A 35 22.28 -5.44 7.06
CA SER A 35 21.29 -4.97 8.02
C SER A 35 19.92 -5.05 7.35
N ARG A 36 18.88 -5.53 8.06
CA ARG A 36 17.56 -5.84 7.48
C ARG A 36 16.85 -4.62 6.87
N ALA A 37 17.22 -3.40 7.31
CA ALA A 37 16.88 -2.16 6.63
C ALA A 37 17.31 -2.18 5.15
N GLY A 38 18.47 -2.79 4.87
CA GLY A 38 19.05 -2.96 3.56
C GLY A 38 18.19 -3.75 2.57
N ILE A 39 17.35 -4.71 2.98
CA ILE A 39 16.50 -5.46 2.03
C ILE A 39 15.42 -4.53 1.47
N THR A 40 14.65 -3.89 2.34
CA THR A 40 13.61 -2.94 1.94
C THR A 40 14.18 -1.68 1.30
N ASP A 41 15.32 -1.17 1.79
CA ASP A 41 15.99 -0.01 1.17
C ASP A 41 16.49 -0.39 -0.24
N ALA A 42 17.12 -1.55 -0.42
CA ALA A 42 17.56 -2.03 -1.74
C ALA A 42 16.38 -2.27 -2.68
N ALA A 43 15.28 -2.85 -2.21
CA ALA A 43 14.07 -3.02 -3.01
C ALA A 43 13.48 -1.68 -3.45
N VAL A 44 13.45 -0.68 -2.57
CA VAL A 44 13.02 0.70 -2.90
C VAL A 44 13.91 1.29 -3.98
N LEU A 45 15.23 1.20 -3.83
CA LEU A 45 16.17 1.75 -4.81
C LEU A 45 16.10 1.01 -6.15
N ALA A 46 16.01 -0.31 -6.14
CA ALA A 46 15.90 -1.12 -7.35
C ALA A 46 14.61 -0.81 -8.11
N PHE A 47 13.46 -0.73 -7.44
CA PHE A 47 12.21 -0.42 -8.12
C PHE A 47 12.12 1.05 -8.54
N ALA A 48 12.63 1.99 -7.73
CA ALA A 48 12.76 3.40 -8.13
C ALA A 48 13.57 3.54 -9.42
N LEU A 49 14.70 2.83 -9.51
CA LEU A 49 15.53 2.80 -10.71
C LEU A 49 14.75 2.26 -11.91
N PHE A 50 13.99 1.17 -11.76
CA PHE A 50 13.13 0.65 -12.83
C PHE A 50 12.12 1.70 -13.30
N THR A 51 11.42 2.38 -12.38
CA THR A 51 10.44 3.41 -12.70
C THR A 51 11.08 4.61 -13.42
N VAL A 52 12.29 5.03 -13.02
CA VAL A 52 13.02 6.09 -13.72
C VAL A 52 13.40 5.67 -15.13
N ILE A 53 13.94 4.45 -15.32
CA ILE A 53 14.28 3.93 -16.65
C ILE A 53 13.01 3.81 -17.50
N TYR A 54 11.91 3.36 -16.92
CA TYR A 54 10.61 3.26 -17.58
C TYR A 54 10.13 4.63 -18.10
N HIS A 55 10.13 5.67 -17.28
CA HIS A 55 9.73 7.00 -17.72
C HIS A 55 10.73 7.62 -18.71
N ALA A 56 12.03 7.38 -18.55
CA ALA A 56 13.04 7.83 -19.50
C ALA A 56 12.90 7.12 -20.86
N ALA A 57 12.46 5.86 -20.87
CA ALA A 57 12.25 5.09 -22.07
C ALA A 57 11.16 5.65 -22.99
N PHE A 58 10.27 6.51 -22.49
CA PHE A 58 9.30 7.22 -23.33
C PHE A 58 9.95 8.18 -24.32
N LEU A 59 11.15 8.69 -24.01
CA LEU A 59 11.87 9.62 -24.89
C LEU A 59 12.50 8.92 -26.11
N VAL A 60 12.69 7.61 -26.03
CA VAL A 60 13.49 6.80 -26.98
C VAL A 60 12.81 5.49 -27.37
N GLU A 61 11.53 5.34 -27.02
CA GLU A 61 10.67 4.19 -27.33
C GLU A 61 11.30 2.81 -27.06
N LEU A 62 12.00 2.67 -25.91
CA LEU A 62 12.67 1.41 -25.60
C LEU A 62 11.67 0.28 -25.33
N ARG A 63 11.98 -0.90 -25.86
CA ARG A 63 11.22 -2.13 -25.58
C ARG A 63 11.31 -2.51 -24.09
N PRO A 64 10.25 -3.01 -23.47
CA PRO A 64 10.24 -3.53 -22.10
C PRO A 64 11.37 -4.52 -21.79
N SER A 65 11.71 -5.42 -22.71
CA SER A 65 12.82 -6.35 -22.55
C SER A 65 14.18 -5.64 -22.41
N VAL A 66 14.38 -4.55 -23.14
CA VAL A 66 15.59 -3.72 -23.07
C VAL A 66 15.62 -2.94 -21.76
N ILE A 67 14.49 -2.30 -21.39
CA ILE A 67 14.32 -1.60 -20.10
C ILE A 67 14.70 -2.53 -18.93
N PHE A 68 14.21 -3.76 -18.95
CA PHE A 68 14.45 -4.74 -17.90
C PHE A 68 15.92 -5.19 -17.84
N ARG A 69 16.57 -5.40 -18.99
CA ARG A 69 18.01 -5.73 -19.03
C ARG A 69 18.88 -4.57 -18.53
N ILE A 70 18.59 -3.33 -18.94
CA ILE A 70 19.28 -2.14 -18.44
C ILE A 70 19.14 -2.06 -16.91
N TRP A 71 17.92 -2.26 -16.41
CA TRP A 71 17.66 -2.30 -14.98
C TRP A 71 18.50 -3.37 -14.26
N LEU A 72 18.57 -4.61 -14.78
CA LEU A 72 19.39 -5.68 -14.22
C LEU A 72 20.88 -5.30 -14.15
N TYR A 73 21.43 -4.76 -15.26
CA TYR A 73 22.84 -4.35 -15.30
C TYR A 73 23.13 -3.21 -14.32
N CYS A 74 22.24 -2.21 -14.25
CA CYS A 74 22.40 -1.11 -13.32
C CYS A 74 22.29 -1.58 -11.85
N CYS A 75 21.34 -2.48 -11.54
CA CYS A 75 21.24 -3.08 -10.20
C CYS A 75 22.50 -3.87 -9.83
N ALA A 76 23.04 -4.68 -10.75
CA ALA A 76 24.28 -5.42 -10.53
C ALA A 76 25.47 -4.48 -10.30
N ALA A 77 25.62 -3.43 -11.11
CA ALA A 77 26.67 -2.43 -10.97
C ALA A 77 26.58 -1.70 -9.63
N LEU A 78 25.37 -1.29 -9.20
CA LEU A 78 25.14 -0.67 -7.90
C LEU A 78 25.43 -1.61 -6.73
N ALA A 79 25.09 -2.89 -6.86
CA ALA A 79 25.40 -3.90 -5.84
C ALA A 79 26.91 -4.10 -5.68
N VAL A 80 27.65 -4.20 -6.79
CA VAL A 80 29.12 -4.29 -6.80
C VAL A 80 29.73 -3.03 -6.16
N LEU A 81 29.27 -1.84 -6.55
CA LEU A 81 29.74 -0.59 -5.96
C LEU A 81 29.48 -0.51 -4.45
N ALA A 82 28.29 -0.91 -4.00
CA ALA A 82 27.93 -0.94 -2.59
C ALA A 82 28.82 -1.92 -1.80
N LEU A 83 29.12 -3.09 -2.37
CA LEU A 83 30.03 -4.07 -1.78
C LEU A 83 31.45 -3.50 -1.63
N VAL A 84 31.99 -2.92 -2.70
CA VAL A 84 33.33 -2.30 -2.71
C VAL A 84 33.42 -1.18 -1.66
N LEU A 85 32.45 -0.26 -1.64
CA LEU A 85 32.40 0.82 -0.65
C LEU A 85 32.22 0.29 0.78
N GLY A 86 31.47 -0.79 0.96
CA GLY A 86 31.29 -1.48 2.24
C GLY A 86 32.61 -2.05 2.77
N VAL A 87 33.38 -2.73 1.93
CA VAL A 87 34.70 -3.26 2.26
C VAL A 87 35.66 -2.13 2.63
N VAL A 88 35.73 -1.06 1.82
CA VAL A 88 36.59 0.10 2.10
C VAL A 88 36.24 0.75 3.44
N ARG A 89 34.95 0.93 3.74
CA ARG A 89 34.49 1.49 5.02
C ARG A 89 34.78 0.56 6.20
N ALA A 90 34.65 -0.75 6.04
CA ALA A 90 34.98 -1.71 7.08
C ALA A 90 36.47 -1.68 7.43
N VAL A 91 37.33 -1.60 6.43
CA VAL A 91 38.80 -1.44 6.61
C VAL A 91 39.13 -0.13 7.32
N ARG A 92 38.48 0.99 6.95
CA ARG A 92 38.68 2.28 7.62
C ARG A 92 38.16 2.29 9.07
N ARG A 93 37.02 1.65 9.35
CA ARG A 93 36.47 1.55 10.72
C ARG A 93 37.34 0.73 11.66
N ARG A 94 38.03 -0.31 11.16
CA ARG A 94 39.01 -1.07 11.95
C ARG A 94 40.22 -0.23 12.40
N ARG A 95 40.44 0.95 11.79
CA ARG A 95 41.53 1.89 12.11
C ARG A 95 41.07 3.12 12.91
N ALA A 96 39.78 3.23 13.25
CA ALA A 96 39.25 4.39 13.96
C ALA A 96 39.30 4.16 15.49
N PRO A 97 39.78 5.14 16.28
CA PRO A 97 39.73 5.09 17.74
C PRO A 97 38.28 5.04 18.25
N ALA A 98 38.07 4.39 19.39
CA ALA A 98 36.75 4.30 20.02
C ALA A 98 36.23 5.69 20.44
N PRO A 99 34.94 6.00 20.23
CA PRO A 99 34.35 7.26 20.67
C PRO A 99 34.30 7.33 22.20
N PRO A 100 34.49 8.53 22.80
CA PRO A 100 34.37 8.71 24.24
C PRO A 100 32.95 8.39 24.72
N PRO A 101 32.80 7.91 25.97
CA PRO A 101 31.49 7.60 26.55
C PRO A 101 30.62 8.87 26.61
N ALA A 102 29.36 8.73 26.21
CA ALA A 102 28.39 9.81 26.29
C ALA A 102 28.09 10.13 27.76
N VAL A 103 28.28 11.40 28.13
CA VAL A 103 27.94 11.94 29.45
C VAL A 103 26.42 11.98 29.59
N ALA A 104 25.91 11.37 30.65
CA ALA A 104 24.50 11.42 31.01
C ALA A 104 24.22 12.73 31.77
N ASP A 105 23.53 13.67 31.12
CA ASP A 105 23.12 14.93 31.74
C ASP A 105 21.79 14.82 32.47
N ALA A 106 21.69 15.64 33.52
CA ALA A 106 20.77 15.61 34.64
C ALA A 106 19.29 15.88 34.31
N GLU A 107 18.42 15.35 35.17
CA GLU A 107 16.97 15.58 35.17
C GLU A 107 16.60 17.06 35.38
N PRO A 108 15.63 17.62 34.63
CA PRO A 108 15.08 18.92 34.94
C PRO A 108 14.09 18.85 36.13
N PRO A 109 14.04 19.87 37.00
CA PRO A 109 13.21 19.86 38.20
C PRO A 109 11.71 19.96 37.86
N GLY A 110 10.92 19.21 38.63
CA GLY A 110 9.47 19.10 38.47
C GLY A 110 8.68 20.04 39.37
N THR A 111 7.79 20.82 38.78
CA THR A 111 6.63 21.42 39.50
C THR A 111 5.37 21.56 38.62
N ARG A 112 5.37 21.09 37.37
CA ARG A 112 4.21 21.15 36.45
C ARG A 112 3.75 19.79 35.93
N ARG A 113 4.03 18.68 36.64
CA ARG A 113 3.81 17.32 36.14
C ARG A 113 2.33 16.89 36.12
N TRP A 114 1.51 17.35 37.07
CA TRP A 114 0.13 16.87 37.24
C TRP A 114 -0.85 17.40 36.18
N TRP A 115 -0.75 18.67 35.79
CA TRP A 115 -1.69 19.26 34.84
C TRP A 115 -1.53 18.67 33.44
N TRP A 116 -0.31 18.31 33.02
CA TRP A 116 -0.09 17.64 31.75
C TRP A 116 -0.50 16.18 31.76
N LEU A 117 -0.48 15.54 32.93
CA LEU A 117 -1.13 14.23 33.10
C LEU A 117 -2.64 14.38 32.93
N ALA A 118 -3.26 15.42 33.52
CA ALA A 118 -4.67 15.72 33.33
C ALA A 118 -5.00 16.00 31.85
N VAL A 119 -4.22 16.82 31.15
CA VAL A 119 -4.38 17.06 29.71
C VAL A 119 -4.24 15.76 28.91
N GLY A 120 -3.27 14.90 29.26
CA GLY A 120 -3.12 13.58 28.64
C GLY A 120 -4.34 12.68 28.86
N LEU A 121 -4.89 12.66 30.08
CA LEU A 121 -6.09 11.89 30.42
C LEU A 121 -7.33 12.41 29.69
N VAL A 122 -7.54 13.73 29.66
CA VAL A 122 -8.64 14.38 28.94
C VAL A 122 -8.51 14.11 27.44
N THR A 123 -7.31 14.25 26.87
CA THR A 123 -7.05 13.93 25.46
C THR A 123 -7.39 12.47 25.15
N GLY A 124 -6.99 11.55 26.02
CA GLY A 124 -7.34 10.14 25.89
C GLY A 124 -8.84 9.87 25.99
N ALA A 125 -9.52 10.49 26.95
CA ALA A 125 -10.97 10.37 27.12
C ALA A 125 -11.75 10.90 25.92
N LEU A 126 -11.35 12.06 25.37
CA LEU A 126 -11.92 12.62 24.15
C LEU A 126 -11.70 11.69 22.95
N GLY A 127 -10.50 11.11 22.80
CA GLY A 127 -10.20 10.17 21.73
C GLY A 127 -11.02 8.87 21.83
N ILE A 128 -11.23 8.35 23.05
CA ILE A 128 -12.12 7.20 23.29
C ILE A 128 -13.57 7.58 22.95
N GLY A 129 -14.04 8.74 23.42
CA GLY A 129 -15.38 9.24 23.12
C GLY A 129 -15.62 9.37 21.61
N ALA A 130 -14.66 9.92 20.88
CA ALA A 130 -14.70 10.03 19.42
C ALA A 130 -14.75 8.65 18.74
N ALA A 131 -13.94 7.70 19.19
CA ALA A 131 -13.91 6.34 18.66
C ALA A 131 -15.24 5.61 18.86
N VAL A 132 -15.80 5.69 20.08
CA VAL A 132 -17.06 5.05 20.41
C VAL A 132 -18.20 5.67 19.61
N THR A 133 -18.33 7.00 19.57
CA THR A 133 -19.43 7.66 18.84
C THR A 133 -19.30 7.50 17.33
N ALA A 134 -18.09 7.43 16.77
CA ALA A 134 -17.88 7.16 15.35
C ALA A 134 -18.22 5.71 14.95
N GLY A 135 -17.97 4.76 15.86
CA GLY A 135 -18.26 3.34 15.63
C GLY A 135 -19.75 2.99 15.69
N VAL A 136 -20.54 3.75 16.46
CA VAL A 136 -21.99 3.53 16.62
C VAL A 136 -22.74 4.25 15.50
N ALA A 137 -22.77 3.60 14.33
CA ALA A 137 -23.34 4.16 13.10
C ALA A 137 -24.82 4.58 13.26
N GLY A 138 -25.11 5.83 12.91
CA GLY A 138 -26.48 6.34 12.73
C GLY A 138 -27.23 6.74 14.01
N LEU A 139 -26.64 6.56 15.20
CA LEU A 139 -27.27 6.94 16.46
C LEU A 139 -26.86 8.31 16.97
N VAL A 140 -25.75 8.86 16.47
CA VAL A 140 -25.19 10.14 16.90
C VAL A 140 -24.86 10.97 15.67
N SER A 141 -25.14 12.28 15.73
CA SER A 141 -24.71 13.22 14.69
C SER A 141 -23.19 13.16 14.49
N TRP A 142 -22.73 13.09 13.23
CA TRP A 142 -21.30 13.00 12.88
C TRP A 142 -20.45 14.17 13.41
N TRP A 143 -21.08 15.30 13.74
CA TRP A 143 -20.42 16.41 14.41
C TRP A 143 -19.84 16.03 15.79
N VAL A 144 -20.43 15.09 16.50
CA VAL A 144 -19.97 14.64 17.82
C VAL A 144 -18.63 13.89 17.73
N PRO A 145 -18.49 12.76 16.99
CA PRO A 145 -17.20 12.09 16.85
C PRO A 145 -16.13 13.00 16.24
N THR A 146 -16.51 13.84 15.28
CA THR A 146 -15.61 14.81 14.65
C THR A 146 -15.08 15.83 15.65
N GLY A 147 -15.95 16.48 16.43
CA GLY A 147 -15.55 17.49 17.40
C GLY A 147 -14.66 16.92 18.51
N LEU A 148 -15.03 15.75 19.04
CA LEU A 148 -14.22 15.03 20.04
C LEU A 148 -12.87 14.59 19.46
N GLY A 149 -12.85 14.06 18.24
CA GLY A 149 -11.65 13.60 17.55
C GLY A 149 -10.71 14.75 17.18
N LEU A 150 -11.24 15.91 16.80
CA LEU A 150 -10.46 17.12 16.54
C LEU A 150 -9.84 17.64 17.85
N ALA A 151 -10.61 17.74 18.93
CA ALA A 151 -10.11 18.15 20.23
C ALA A 151 -9.02 17.19 20.76
N ALA A 152 -9.22 15.88 20.61
CA ALA A 152 -8.22 14.87 20.96
C ALA A 152 -6.94 15.01 20.12
N SER A 153 -7.05 15.20 18.81
CA SER A 153 -5.88 15.37 17.93
C SER A 153 -5.10 16.66 18.23
N VAL A 154 -5.79 17.77 18.56
CA VAL A 154 -5.15 19.02 19.00
C VAL A 154 -4.43 18.81 20.32
N GLY A 155 -5.08 18.19 21.31
CA GLY A 155 -4.45 17.85 22.60
C GLY A 155 -3.21 16.97 22.43
N ALA A 156 -3.28 15.96 21.58
CA ALA A 156 -2.16 15.08 21.25
C ALA A 156 -1.01 15.84 20.56
N ALA A 157 -1.31 16.73 19.61
CA ALA A 157 -0.32 17.56 18.94
C ALA A 157 0.40 18.52 19.91
N LEU A 158 -0.32 19.13 20.85
CA LEU A 158 0.25 20.00 21.87
C LEU A 158 1.15 19.22 22.84
N LEU A 159 0.71 18.04 23.28
CA LEU A 159 1.50 17.13 24.12
C LEU A 159 2.76 16.64 23.39
N ALA A 160 2.63 16.28 22.12
CA ALA A 160 3.73 15.85 21.26
C ALA A 160 4.77 16.96 21.07
N ARG A 161 4.31 18.17 20.74
CA ARG A 161 5.13 19.37 20.60
C ARG A 161 5.94 19.64 21.86
N ARG A 162 5.29 19.63 23.02
CA ARG A 162 5.99 19.83 24.29
C ARG A 162 7.02 18.74 24.58
N ALA A 163 6.64 17.48 24.41
CA ALA A 163 7.55 16.35 24.63
C ALA A 163 8.75 16.41 23.69
N TRP A 164 8.57 16.90 22.46
CA TRP A 164 9.65 17.11 21.51
C TRP A 164 10.61 18.22 21.96
N LEU A 165 10.08 19.34 22.47
CA LEU A 165 10.88 20.46 22.99
C LEU A 165 11.64 20.11 24.28
N ALA A 166 11.11 19.21 25.10
CA ALA A 166 11.68 18.83 26.40
C ALA A 166 12.95 17.94 26.34
N ARG A 167 13.60 17.83 25.17
CA ARG A 167 14.88 17.13 24.89
C ARG A 167 15.18 15.92 25.79
N SER A 168 14.73 14.75 25.36
CA SER A 168 15.32 13.47 25.75
C SER A 168 15.59 12.75 24.45
N ASP A 169 16.81 12.32 24.13
CA ASP A 169 17.11 11.55 22.90
C ASP A 169 16.94 10.06 23.18
N PRO A 170 15.82 9.42 22.79
CA PRO A 170 15.78 7.98 22.81
C PRO A 170 16.62 7.49 21.63
N GLN A 171 17.63 6.69 21.96
CA GLN A 171 18.45 5.95 20.99
C GLN A 171 17.57 5.18 20.00
N GLU A 172 18.02 5.09 18.74
CA GLU A 172 17.34 4.31 17.71
C GLU A 172 17.23 2.84 18.16
N PRO A 173 16.04 2.23 18.09
CA PRO A 173 15.89 0.84 18.52
C PRO A 173 16.63 -0.09 17.56
N ILE A 174 17.44 -0.99 18.10
CA ILE A 174 18.14 -2.04 17.35
C ILE A 174 17.36 -3.35 17.51
N ALA A 175 16.94 -3.92 16.39
CA ALA A 175 16.25 -5.21 16.40
C ALA A 175 17.22 -6.33 16.80
N THR A 176 16.80 -7.18 17.74
CA THR A 176 17.57 -8.35 18.15
C THR A 176 17.64 -9.43 17.06
N GLY A 177 18.56 -10.40 17.21
CA GLY A 177 18.71 -11.51 16.28
C GLY A 177 17.40 -12.28 16.07
N TRP A 178 16.78 -12.72 17.17
CA TRP A 178 15.53 -13.50 17.18
C TRP A 178 14.34 -12.72 16.60
N GLN A 179 14.24 -11.40 16.88
CA GLN A 179 13.11 -10.60 16.41
C GLN A 179 13.00 -10.61 14.90
N ALA A 180 14.11 -10.57 14.17
CA ALA A 180 13.96 -10.69 12.73
C ALA A 180 13.97 -12.11 12.21
N LEU A 181 14.52 -13.10 12.92
CA LEU A 181 14.22 -14.47 12.54
C LEU A 181 12.70 -14.68 12.58
N PHE A 182 12.05 -14.22 13.64
CA PHE A 182 10.59 -14.23 13.77
C PHE A 182 9.89 -13.50 12.62
N VAL A 183 10.30 -12.27 12.31
CA VAL A 183 9.68 -11.50 11.22
C VAL A 183 9.92 -12.16 9.86
N LEU A 184 11.11 -12.72 9.61
CA LEU A 184 11.40 -13.45 8.36
C LEU A 184 10.53 -14.70 8.24
N LEU A 185 10.30 -15.44 9.33
CA LEU A 185 9.39 -16.58 9.35
C LEU A 185 7.94 -16.15 9.09
N VAL A 186 7.48 -15.05 9.69
CA VAL A 186 6.16 -14.48 9.41
C VAL A 186 6.07 -14.04 7.94
N SER A 187 7.06 -13.31 7.42
CA SER A 187 7.13 -12.91 6.01
C SER A 187 7.08 -14.12 5.08
N ALA A 188 7.80 -15.20 5.39
CA ALA A 188 7.76 -16.43 4.61
C ALA A 188 6.37 -17.10 4.68
N GLY A 189 5.75 -17.16 5.86
CA GLY A 189 4.38 -17.68 6.02
C GLY A 189 3.34 -16.88 5.24
N VAL A 190 3.47 -15.56 5.20
CA VAL A 190 2.61 -14.66 4.40
C VAL A 190 2.86 -14.86 2.91
N ALA A 191 4.12 -15.00 2.48
CA ALA A 191 4.48 -15.30 1.10
C ALA A 191 3.89 -16.64 0.62
N VAL A 192 3.98 -17.68 1.45
CA VAL A 192 3.35 -18.99 1.20
C VAL A 192 1.84 -18.81 1.12
N SER A 193 1.21 -18.12 2.08
CA SER A 193 -0.24 -17.85 2.08
C SER A 193 -0.71 -17.19 0.77
N SER A 194 0.12 -16.28 0.21
CA SER A 194 -0.19 -15.58 -1.05
C SER A 194 -0.36 -16.51 -2.26
N LEU A 195 0.24 -17.70 -2.23
CA LEU A 195 0.14 -18.70 -3.31
C LEU A 195 -1.19 -19.47 -3.26
N TYR A 196 -1.74 -19.69 -2.06
CA TYR A 196 -2.94 -20.52 -1.86
C TYR A 196 -4.22 -19.71 -1.70
N MET A 197 -4.13 -18.42 -1.38
CA MET A 197 -5.28 -17.52 -1.23
C MET A 197 -5.54 -16.74 -2.51
N ALA A 198 -6.69 -16.93 -3.14
CA ALA A 198 -7.06 -16.30 -4.41
C ALA A 198 -8.29 -15.40 -4.23
N ARG A 199 -8.14 -14.10 -4.50
CA ARG A 199 -9.28 -13.18 -4.63
C ARG A 199 -9.42 -12.79 -6.09
N ASN A 200 -10.58 -13.07 -6.65
CA ASN A 200 -10.91 -12.62 -7.99
C ASN A 200 -11.18 -11.11 -8.00
N SER A 201 -10.34 -10.33 -8.68
CA SER A 201 -10.53 -8.89 -8.82
C SER A 201 -10.97 -8.54 -10.23
N LYS A 202 -12.02 -7.72 -10.34
CA LYS A 202 -12.48 -7.18 -11.63
C LYS A 202 -11.41 -6.29 -12.28
N ASP A 203 -10.46 -5.78 -11.51
CA ASP A 203 -9.37 -4.93 -12.01
C ASP A 203 -8.25 -5.74 -12.70
N ASP A 204 -8.22 -7.08 -12.55
CA ASP A 204 -7.15 -7.93 -13.08
C ASP A 204 -7.08 -7.91 -14.61
N VAL A 205 -8.22 -7.69 -15.26
CA VAL A 205 -8.31 -7.50 -16.71
C VAL A 205 -7.40 -6.38 -17.19
N PHE A 206 -7.22 -5.33 -16.37
CA PHE A 206 -6.27 -4.27 -16.66
C PHE A 206 -4.88 -4.62 -16.14
N TYR A 207 -4.73 -4.93 -14.84
CA TYR A 207 -3.41 -5.04 -14.22
C TYR A 207 -2.60 -6.22 -14.80
N VAL A 208 -3.21 -7.40 -14.79
CA VAL A 208 -2.57 -8.61 -15.32
C VAL A 208 -2.67 -8.61 -16.84
N GLY A 209 -3.78 -8.15 -17.44
CA GLY A 209 -3.89 -8.02 -18.89
C GLY A 209 -2.84 -7.09 -19.53
N LYS A 210 -2.50 -5.97 -18.89
CA LYS A 210 -1.38 -5.09 -19.31
C LYS A 210 -0.04 -5.82 -19.22
N SER A 211 0.15 -6.62 -18.17
CA SER A 211 1.37 -7.43 -18.00
C SER A 211 1.49 -8.50 -19.09
N VAL A 212 0.38 -9.16 -19.46
CA VAL A 212 0.31 -10.13 -20.57
C VAL A 212 0.60 -9.44 -21.90
N TRP A 213 -0.01 -8.29 -22.16
CA TRP A 213 0.26 -7.46 -23.34
C TRP A 213 1.75 -7.16 -23.49
N VAL A 214 2.38 -6.66 -22.42
CA VAL A 214 3.81 -6.32 -22.40
C VAL A 214 4.67 -7.58 -22.63
N ALA A 215 4.35 -8.69 -21.99
CA ALA A 215 5.13 -9.92 -22.11
C ALA A 215 5.12 -10.50 -23.53
N GLU A 216 3.94 -10.56 -24.15
CA GLU A 216 3.75 -11.14 -25.48
C GLU A 216 4.23 -10.21 -26.60
N ARG A 217 3.95 -8.90 -26.48
CA ARG A 217 4.23 -7.94 -27.57
C ARG A 217 5.54 -7.18 -27.43
N ASP A 218 6.16 -7.17 -26.25
CA ASP A 218 7.36 -6.38 -25.95
C ASP A 218 7.17 -4.89 -26.29
N ILE A 219 5.98 -4.37 -25.99
CA ILE A 219 5.56 -2.98 -26.20
C ILE A 219 4.82 -2.49 -24.96
N VAL A 220 5.11 -1.27 -24.52
CA VAL A 220 4.33 -0.58 -23.48
C VAL A 220 3.07 0.02 -24.11
N PRO A 221 1.86 -0.36 -23.68
CA PRO A 221 0.66 0.34 -24.13
C PRO A 221 0.59 1.72 -23.46
N LEU A 222 0.81 2.78 -24.24
CA LEU A 222 0.70 4.18 -23.81
C LEU A 222 -0.70 4.77 -24.01
N ARG A 223 -1.55 4.04 -24.73
CA ARG A 223 -2.93 4.35 -25.10
C ARG A 223 -3.86 3.25 -24.62
N ASP A 224 -5.15 3.37 -24.89
CA ASP A 224 -6.13 2.35 -24.47
C ASP A 224 -5.90 1.01 -25.18
N PHE A 225 -5.32 0.05 -24.48
CA PHE A 225 -5.13 -1.31 -24.99
C PHE A 225 -6.33 -2.24 -24.72
N LEU A 226 -7.27 -1.84 -23.86
CA LEU A 226 -8.38 -2.69 -23.45
C LEU A 226 -9.46 -2.75 -24.53
N PHE A 227 -9.88 -1.61 -25.07
CA PHE A 227 -10.98 -1.57 -26.05
C PHE A 227 -10.54 -1.29 -27.48
N THR A 228 -9.42 -0.56 -27.66
CA THR A 228 -9.04 0.00 -28.96
C THR A 228 -7.64 -0.39 -29.43
N GLU A 229 -7.00 -1.37 -28.79
CA GLU A 229 -5.69 -1.88 -29.23
C GLU A 229 -4.62 -0.76 -29.37
N ASN A 230 -4.55 0.11 -28.36
CA ASN A 230 -3.60 1.22 -28.26
C ASN A 230 -3.87 2.34 -29.29
N VAL A 231 -5.11 2.50 -29.78
CA VAL A 231 -5.50 3.55 -30.74
C VAL A 231 -6.06 4.80 -30.03
N ALA A 232 -7.06 4.63 -29.16
CA ALA A 232 -7.69 5.76 -28.46
C ALA A 232 -6.79 6.34 -27.37
N ALA A 233 -7.12 7.55 -26.91
CA ALA A 233 -6.40 8.21 -25.82
C ALA A 233 -6.28 7.30 -24.57
N PRO A 234 -5.21 7.45 -23.77
CA PRO A 234 -5.07 6.68 -22.53
C PRO A 234 -6.26 6.94 -21.60
N LEU A 235 -6.66 5.88 -20.90
CA LEU A 235 -7.71 5.98 -19.90
C LEU A 235 -7.29 6.91 -18.75
N SER A 236 -8.18 7.80 -18.36
CA SER A 236 -8.03 8.80 -17.31
C SER A 236 -7.77 8.24 -15.93
N THR A 237 -8.39 7.11 -15.63
CA THR A 237 -8.16 6.39 -14.39
C THR A 237 -6.80 5.72 -14.38
N GLN A 238 -6.11 5.63 -15.53
CA GLN A 238 -4.92 4.80 -15.75
C GLN A 238 -3.89 5.44 -16.70
N PRO A 239 -3.42 6.67 -16.45
CA PRO A 239 -2.31 7.25 -17.21
C PRO A 239 -1.07 6.33 -17.12
N PRO A 240 -0.21 6.31 -18.16
CA PRO A 240 0.97 5.43 -18.22
C PRO A 240 2.12 5.93 -17.32
N THR A 241 1.83 6.12 -16.04
CA THR A 241 2.77 6.50 -14.98
C THR A 241 3.13 5.32 -14.09
N ALA A 242 2.21 4.37 -13.92
CA ALA A 242 2.48 3.14 -13.19
C ALA A 242 3.33 2.20 -14.06
N SER A 243 4.48 1.80 -13.51
CA SER A 243 5.47 0.93 -14.14
C SER A 243 5.40 -0.52 -13.67
N ILE A 244 4.62 -0.84 -12.62
CA ILE A 244 4.61 -2.18 -12.00
C ILE A 244 4.09 -3.27 -12.94
N GLU A 245 3.06 -3.00 -13.75
CA GLU A 245 2.53 -3.98 -14.71
C GLU A 245 3.53 -4.22 -15.84
N VAL A 246 4.27 -3.18 -16.23
CA VAL A 246 5.35 -3.28 -17.23
C VAL A 246 6.52 -4.08 -16.67
N PHE A 247 6.86 -3.88 -15.39
CA PHE A 247 7.85 -4.71 -14.68
C PHE A 247 7.44 -6.17 -14.67
N ALA A 248 6.19 -6.48 -14.30
CA ALA A 248 5.68 -7.85 -14.26
C ALA A 248 5.69 -8.52 -15.65
N GLY A 249 5.25 -7.81 -16.69
CA GLY A 249 5.29 -8.31 -18.06
C GLY A 249 6.71 -8.52 -18.60
N ALA A 250 7.63 -7.58 -18.34
CA ALA A 250 9.02 -7.71 -18.76
C ALA A 250 9.75 -8.83 -18.01
N LEU A 251 9.47 -9.01 -16.71
CA LEU A 251 9.96 -10.15 -15.92
C LEU A 251 9.45 -11.47 -16.51
N ALA A 252 8.17 -11.57 -16.85
CA ALA A 252 7.58 -12.76 -17.44
C ALA A 252 8.27 -13.13 -18.76
N ARG A 253 8.46 -12.14 -19.64
CA ARG A 253 9.18 -12.29 -20.91
C ARG A 253 10.63 -12.74 -20.70
N PHE A 254 11.33 -12.15 -19.72
CA PHE A 254 12.70 -12.52 -19.39
C PHE A 254 12.82 -13.96 -18.88
N LEU A 255 11.86 -14.42 -18.06
CA LEU A 255 11.82 -15.78 -17.53
C LEU A 255 11.26 -16.82 -18.52
N GLY A 256 10.71 -16.39 -19.67
CA GLY A 256 10.00 -17.28 -20.60
C GLY A 256 8.71 -17.85 -20.00
N MET A 257 8.10 -17.13 -19.05
CA MET A 257 6.88 -17.54 -18.36
C MET A 257 5.67 -16.73 -18.84
N HIS A 258 4.47 -17.27 -18.62
CA HIS A 258 3.25 -16.49 -18.80
C HIS A 258 3.18 -15.36 -17.75
N ALA A 259 2.66 -14.18 -18.13
CA ALA A 259 2.69 -13.00 -17.24
C ALA A 259 1.88 -13.18 -15.95
N ALA A 260 0.77 -13.93 -16.00
CA ALA A 260 0.02 -14.29 -14.79
C ALA A 260 0.84 -15.17 -13.83
N ASP A 261 1.67 -16.11 -14.33
CA ASP A 261 2.54 -16.94 -13.49
C ASP A 261 3.63 -16.08 -12.83
N ALA A 262 4.29 -15.22 -13.61
CA ALA A 262 5.29 -14.30 -13.08
C ALA A 262 4.69 -13.35 -12.03
N THR A 263 3.47 -12.87 -12.25
CA THR A 263 2.77 -11.97 -11.34
C THR A 263 2.39 -12.66 -10.03
N TRP A 264 1.72 -13.82 -10.10
CA TRP A 264 1.13 -14.44 -8.90
C TRP A 264 2.02 -15.46 -8.20
N PHE A 265 2.94 -16.12 -8.90
CA PHE A 265 3.81 -17.14 -8.32
C PHE A 265 5.23 -16.66 -8.02
N VAL A 266 5.69 -15.56 -8.63
CA VAL A 266 7.04 -15.01 -8.41
C VAL A 266 6.97 -13.66 -7.72
N LEU A 267 6.32 -12.68 -8.37
CA LEU A 267 6.31 -11.30 -7.90
C LEU A 267 5.50 -11.15 -6.61
N LEU A 268 4.27 -11.68 -6.56
CA LEU A 268 3.39 -11.53 -5.40
C LEU A 268 4.01 -12.06 -4.08
N PRO A 269 4.60 -13.28 -4.00
CA PRO A 269 5.30 -13.72 -2.80
C PRO A 269 6.41 -12.76 -2.37
N ALA A 270 7.19 -12.22 -3.32
CA ALA A 270 8.23 -11.24 -3.02
C ALA A 270 7.65 -9.92 -2.48
N LEU A 271 6.57 -9.42 -3.11
CA LEU A 271 5.83 -8.25 -2.64
C LEU A 271 5.27 -8.47 -1.22
N ALA A 272 4.76 -9.67 -0.93
CA ALA A 272 4.24 -10.04 0.38
C ALA A 272 5.30 -9.98 1.48
N VAL A 273 6.52 -10.49 1.20
CA VAL A 273 7.66 -10.34 2.10
C VAL A 273 7.96 -8.86 2.36
N LEU A 274 8.05 -8.05 1.30
CA LEU A 274 8.39 -6.63 1.40
C LEU A 274 7.35 -5.83 2.20
N ALA A 275 6.06 -6.09 2.01
CA ALA A 275 4.97 -5.46 2.76
C ALA A 275 5.05 -5.78 4.26
N VAL A 276 5.30 -7.04 4.61
CA VAL A 276 5.46 -7.47 6.00
C VAL A 276 6.70 -6.83 6.64
N LEU A 277 7.83 -6.76 5.92
CA LEU A 277 9.04 -6.09 6.39
C LEU A 277 8.84 -4.58 6.58
N ALA A 278 8.10 -3.93 5.68
CA ALA A 278 7.72 -2.52 5.80
C ALA A 278 6.89 -2.25 7.06
N LEU A 279 5.87 -3.07 7.31
CA LEU A 279 5.05 -2.99 8.51
C LEU A 279 5.88 -3.21 9.78
N TRP A 280 6.76 -4.22 9.79
CA TRP A 280 7.67 -4.46 10.91
C TRP A 280 8.57 -3.25 11.17
N ARG A 281 9.16 -2.64 10.13
CA ARG A 281 10.03 -1.46 10.29
C ARG A 281 9.28 -0.32 10.96
N LEU A 282 8.04 -0.04 10.56
CA LEU A 282 7.22 0.99 11.19
C LEU A 282 6.97 0.67 12.66
N VAL A 283 6.42 -0.51 12.96
CA VAL A 283 6.06 -0.91 14.33
C VAL A 283 7.29 -0.92 15.24
N HIS A 284 8.41 -1.47 14.76
CA HIS A 284 9.67 -1.49 15.50
C HIS A 284 10.18 -0.06 15.79
N ARG A 285 10.05 0.85 14.81
CA ARG A 285 10.49 2.23 14.94
C ARG A 285 9.60 3.06 15.87
N TRP A 286 8.29 2.84 15.83
CA TRP A 286 7.30 3.65 16.55
C TRP A 286 6.90 3.07 17.92
N ALA A 287 7.04 1.77 18.14
CA ALA A 287 6.74 1.09 19.40
C ALA A 287 7.83 0.10 19.85
N PRO A 288 9.06 0.56 20.11
CA PRO A 288 10.17 -0.33 20.44
C PRO A 288 10.05 -1.05 21.79
N ARG A 289 9.08 -0.67 22.64
CA ARG A 289 8.87 -1.33 23.93
C ARG A 289 8.29 -2.74 23.79
N ARG A 290 7.39 -2.95 22.81
CA ARG A 290 6.71 -4.23 22.54
C ARG A 290 6.50 -4.43 21.04
N PRO A 291 7.56 -4.37 20.22
CA PRO A 291 7.42 -4.33 18.78
C PRO A 291 6.82 -5.64 18.24
N VAL A 292 7.17 -6.78 18.83
CA VAL A 292 6.64 -8.09 18.43
C VAL A 292 5.16 -8.24 18.74
N LEU A 293 4.70 -7.82 19.92
CA LEU A 293 3.28 -7.89 20.28
C LEU A 293 2.44 -7.00 19.35
N ALA A 294 2.89 -5.75 19.13
CA ALA A 294 2.23 -4.83 18.22
C ALA A 294 2.19 -5.35 16.78
N PHE A 295 3.29 -5.98 16.33
CA PHE A 295 3.37 -6.58 15.01
C PHE A 295 2.45 -7.80 14.85
N ILE A 296 2.36 -8.68 15.86
CA ILE A 296 1.41 -9.81 15.87
C ILE A 296 -0.02 -9.31 15.74
N VAL A 297 -0.41 -8.30 16.52
CA VAL A 297 -1.76 -7.70 16.45
C VAL A 297 -2.02 -7.09 15.07
N ALA A 298 -1.02 -6.41 14.48
CA ALA A 298 -1.13 -5.85 13.14
C ALA A 298 -1.33 -6.93 12.06
N ILE A 299 -0.58 -8.03 12.12
CA ILE A 299 -0.74 -9.18 11.21
C ILE A 299 -2.10 -9.86 11.41
N ALA A 300 -2.53 -10.03 12.67
CA ALA A 300 -3.84 -10.58 12.97
C ALA A 300 -4.98 -9.72 12.40
N TYR A 301 -4.90 -8.40 12.53
CA TYR A 301 -5.85 -7.48 11.89
C TYR A 301 -5.89 -7.68 10.37
N LEU A 302 -4.73 -7.75 9.72
CA LEU A 302 -4.67 -7.93 8.27
C LEU A 302 -5.35 -9.23 7.82
N TYR A 303 -5.19 -10.34 8.55
CA TYR A 303 -5.81 -11.62 8.21
C TYR A 303 -7.28 -11.76 8.63
N LEU A 304 -7.69 -11.10 9.71
CA LEU A 304 -9.02 -11.28 10.30
C LEU A 304 -10.02 -10.20 9.87
N VAL A 305 -9.56 -9.12 9.20
CA VAL A 305 -10.40 -7.98 8.81
C VAL A 305 -10.27 -7.66 7.31
N VAL A 306 -10.93 -8.48 6.47
CA VAL A 306 -10.79 -8.46 4.99
C VAL A 306 -12.13 -8.31 4.23
N GLY A 307 -13.24 -8.16 4.96
CA GLY A 307 -14.59 -8.22 4.39
C GLY A 307 -14.94 -7.11 3.39
N SER A 308 -14.88 -5.84 3.81
CA SER A 308 -15.28 -4.74 2.93
C SER A 308 -14.26 -4.52 1.80
N ASP A 309 -14.75 -4.05 0.65
CA ASP A 309 -13.92 -3.73 -0.52
C ASP A 309 -12.89 -2.63 -0.26
N ALA A 310 -13.17 -1.77 0.73
CA ALA A 310 -12.31 -0.69 1.19
C ALA A 310 -11.54 -1.00 2.48
N ALA A 311 -11.75 -2.16 3.13
CA ALA A 311 -10.98 -2.57 4.29
C ALA A 311 -9.49 -2.68 3.93
N LEU A 312 -8.62 -2.18 4.80
CA LEU A 312 -7.18 -2.21 4.53
C LEU A 312 -6.61 -3.63 4.42
N GLY A 313 -7.20 -4.63 5.10
CA GLY A 313 -6.82 -6.04 4.94
C GLY A 313 -7.04 -6.57 3.52
N THR A 314 -8.03 -6.03 2.79
CA THR A 314 -8.29 -6.34 1.37
C THR A 314 -7.15 -5.91 0.46
N PHE A 315 -6.45 -4.83 0.79
CA PHE A 315 -5.32 -4.30 0.00
C PHE A 315 -3.97 -4.93 0.34
N HIS A 316 -3.92 -5.82 1.34
CA HIS A 316 -2.74 -6.62 1.63
C HIS A 316 -2.72 -7.86 0.72
N LEU A 317 -2.64 -9.08 1.26
CA LEU A 317 -2.47 -10.30 0.46
C LEU A 317 -3.43 -10.45 -0.72
N PRO A 318 -4.74 -10.18 -0.59
CA PRO A 318 -5.68 -10.44 -1.67
C PRO A 318 -5.44 -9.61 -2.93
N ARG A 319 -4.85 -8.41 -2.79
CA ARG A 319 -4.70 -7.43 -3.89
C ARG A 319 -3.31 -6.82 -3.97
N LEU A 320 -2.32 -7.42 -3.32
CA LEU A 320 -0.98 -6.84 -3.21
C LEU A 320 -0.30 -6.66 -4.57
N TYR A 321 -0.61 -7.55 -5.53
CA TYR A 321 -0.09 -7.48 -6.89
C TYR A 321 -0.69 -6.32 -7.70
N GLU A 322 -1.84 -5.77 -7.28
CA GLU A 322 -2.33 -4.50 -7.80
C GLU A 322 -1.48 -3.40 -7.15
N GLY A 323 -0.83 -2.53 -7.92
CA GLY A 323 0.15 -1.61 -7.33
C GLY A 323 -0.37 -0.69 -6.21
N LYS A 324 -1.68 -0.40 -6.17
CA LYS A 324 -2.34 0.28 -5.03
C LYS A 324 -2.28 -0.52 -3.71
N GLY A 325 -2.29 -1.85 -3.77
CA GLY A 325 -2.13 -2.72 -2.62
C GLY A 325 -0.73 -2.58 -2.01
N MET A 326 0.32 -2.62 -2.84
CA MET A 326 1.69 -2.36 -2.39
C MET A 326 1.91 -0.92 -1.90
N PHE A 327 1.25 0.05 -2.54
CA PHE A 327 1.27 1.43 -2.11
C PHE A 327 0.82 1.57 -0.65
N VAL A 328 -0.36 1.07 -0.30
CA VAL A 328 -0.87 1.19 1.07
C VAL A 328 -0.16 0.25 2.06
N SER A 329 0.23 -0.95 1.62
CA SER A 329 0.80 -1.98 2.50
C SER A 329 2.30 -1.81 2.77
N ALA A 330 3.05 -1.17 1.88
CA ALA A 330 4.50 -1.02 2.00
C ALA A 330 4.99 0.44 1.90
N VAL A 331 4.52 1.21 0.92
CA VAL A 331 4.99 2.60 0.72
C VAL A 331 4.57 3.49 1.88
N ILE A 332 3.31 3.42 2.32
CA ILE A 332 2.83 4.26 3.44
C ILE A 332 3.62 3.99 4.74
N PRO A 333 3.78 2.73 5.21
CA PRO A 333 4.62 2.45 6.38
C PRO A 333 6.07 2.91 6.21
N LEU A 334 6.70 2.65 5.06
CA LEU A 334 8.09 3.05 4.82
C LEU A 334 8.26 4.56 4.74
N MET A 335 7.30 5.30 4.19
CA MET A 335 7.36 6.76 4.11
C MET A 335 7.38 7.36 5.51
N TRP A 336 6.53 6.87 6.41
CA TRP A 336 6.57 7.26 7.82
C TRP A 336 7.90 6.94 8.50
N VAL A 337 8.51 5.78 8.19
CA VAL A 337 9.84 5.41 8.70
C VAL A 337 10.93 6.35 8.16
N TYR A 338 10.98 6.60 6.86
CA TYR A 338 12.01 7.44 6.23
C TYR A 338 11.89 8.91 6.64
N LEU A 339 10.67 9.44 6.75
CA LEU A 339 10.43 10.77 7.31
C LEU A 339 10.88 10.83 8.77
N THR A 340 10.54 9.83 9.59
CA THR A 340 11.01 9.75 10.98
C THR A 340 12.54 9.81 11.04
N ASP A 341 13.21 8.95 10.28
CA ASP A 341 14.68 8.86 10.27
C ASP A 341 15.34 10.15 9.76
N TRP A 342 14.75 10.78 8.75
CA TRP A 342 15.28 12.02 8.20
C TRP A 342 15.09 13.20 9.16
N PHE A 343 13.93 13.33 9.81
CA PHE A 343 13.70 14.41 10.77
C PHE A 343 14.57 14.28 12.03
N GLU A 344 14.93 13.06 12.42
CA GLU A 344 15.86 12.81 13.53
C GLU A 344 17.34 13.00 13.13
N SER A 345 17.79 12.39 12.03
CA SER A 345 19.21 12.37 11.65
C SER A 345 19.67 13.53 10.76
N ARG A 346 18.73 14.14 10.01
CA ARG A 346 19.00 15.11 8.93
C ARG A 346 19.94 14.60 7.84
N SER A 347 20.11 13.28 7.73
CA SER A 347 20.99 12.67 6.73
C SER A 347 20.46 12.88 5.31
N THR A 348 21.33 13.32 4.40
CA THR A 348 21.02 13.44 2.96
C THR A 348 20.63 12.11 2.36
N TRP A 349 21.22 11.00 2.81
CA TRP A 349 20.84 9.66 2.39
C TRP A 349 19.39 9.32 2.74
N LYS A 350 18.94 9.69 3.95
CA LYS A 350 17.54 9.45 4.36
C LYS A 350 16.57 10.32 3.57
N LEU A 351 16.96 11.55 3.20
CA LEU A 351 16.17 12.39 2.29
C LEU A 351 16.10 11.78 0.89
N PHE A 352 17.22 11.25 0.40
CA PHE A 352 17.25 10.53 -0.86
C PHE A 352 16.34 9.30 -0.84
N LEU A 353 16.26 8.55 0.27
CA LEU A 353 15.29 7.44 0.40
C LEU A 353 13.83 7.92 0.38
N VAL A 354 13.52 9.11 0.92
CA VAL A 354 12.20 9.73 0.77
C VAL A 354 11.89 10.00 -0.70
N ALA A 355 12.86 10.56 -1.44
CA ALA A 355 12.72 10.80 -2.87
C ALA A 355 12.61 9.49 -3.68
N ALA A 356 13.47 8.50 -3.43
CA ALA A 356 13.39 7.21 -4.10
C ALA A 356 12.04 6.51 -3.83
N LEU A 357 11.54 6.59 -2.59
CA LEU A 357 10.23 6.03 -2.26
C LEU A 357 9.07 6.77 -2.94
N SER A 358 9.21 8.08 -3.22
CA SER A 358 8.20 8.81 -4.00
C SER A 358 8.18 8.36 -5.46
N VAL A 359 9.34 8.05 -6.05
CA VAL A 359 9.43 7.40 -7.37
C VAL A 359 8.73 6.03 -7.35
N VAL A 360 9.04 5.19 -6.35
CA VAL A 360 8.37 3.88 -6.17
C VAL A 360 6.85 4.05 -6.07
N ALA A 361 6.39 5.04 -5.30
CA ALA A 361 4.98 5.33 -5.13
C ALA A 361 4.28 5.61 -6.47
N THR A 362 4.89 6.45 -7.30
CA THR A 362 4.39 6.77 -8.65
C THR A 362 4.40 5.55 -9.57
N GLY A 363 5.48 4.75 -9.54
CA GLY A 363 5.60 3.52 -10.33
C GLY A 363 4.61 2.42 -9.92
N LEU A 364 4.11 2.45 -8.69
CA LEU A 364 3.10 1.51 -8.20
C LEU A 364 1.67 1.98 -8.48
N SER A 365 1.35 3.26 -8.34
CA SER A 365 -0.03 3.71 -8.45
C SER A 365 -0.18 5.21 -8.66
N THR A 366 -1.13 5.59 -9.51
CA THR A 366 -1.61 6.98 -9.69
C THR A 366 -2.20 7.57 -8.41
N THR A 367 -2.60 6.73 -7.46
CA THR A 367 -3.08 7.16 -6.12
C THR A 367 -2.01 7.95 -5.35
N SER A 368 -0.73 7.79 -5.70
CA SER A 368 0.37 8.54 -5.07
C SER A 368 0.19 10.04 -5.22
N ALA A 369 -0.35 10.51 -6.34
CA ALA A 369 -0.54 11.94 -6.61
C ALA A 369 -1.52 12.62 -5.65
N ILE A 370 -2.35 11.84 -4.95
CA ILE A 370 -3.37 12.33 -4.00
C ILE A 370 -2.93 12.07 -2.57
N ILE A 371 -2.48 10.85 -2.28
CA ILE A 371 -2.21 10.42 -0.90
C ILE A 371 -0.84 10.88 -0.38
N LEU A 372 0.21 10.97 -1.22
CA LEU A 372 1.52 11.48 -0.76
C LEU A 372 1.45 12.95 -0.32
N PRO A 373 0.81 13.88 -1.06
CA PRO A 373 0.63 15.25 -0.60
C PRO A 373 0.00 15.34 0.80
N LEU A 374 -1.04 14.54 1.06
CA LEU A 374 -1.70 14.51 2.37
C LEU A 374 -0.79 13.95 3.47
N LEU A 375 -0.10 12.84 3.21
CA LEU A 375 0.81 12.22 4.18
C LEU A 375 1.98 13.15 4.54
N VAL A 376 2.63 13.70 3.51
CA VAL A 376 3.80 14.58 3.68
C VAL A 376 3.36 15.94 4.23
N GLY A 377 2.17 16.42 3.84
CA GLY A 377 1.53 17.59 4.43
C GLY A 377 1.27 17.42 5.92
N ALA A 378 0.78 16.26 6.36
CA ALA A 378 0.61 15.93 7.78
C ALA A 378 1.94 15.93 8.54
N ALA A 379 2.98 15.35 7.94
CA ALA A 379 4.34 15.39 8.49
C ALA A 379 4.92 16.81 8.54
N GLY A 380 4.68 17.61 7.49
CA GLY A 380 5.08 19.01 7.38
C GLY A 380 4.41 19.88 8.43
N LEU A 381 3.08 19.75 8.60
CA LEU A 381 2.31 20.40 9.65
C LEU A 381 2.91 20.11 11.04
N ALA A 382 3.21 18.84 11.31
CA ALA A 382 3.83 18.43 12.56
C ALA A 382 5.19 19.11 12.80
N MET A 383 6.00 19.29 11.75
CA MET A 383 7.28 20.00 11.83
C MET A 383 7.14 21.52 11.93
N LEU A 384 6.10 22.11 11.33
CA LEU A 384 5.78 23.53 11.48
C LEU A 384 5.42 23.87 12.94
N LEU A 385 4.70 22.98 13.64
CA LEU A 385 4.36 23.14 15.07
C LEU A 385 5.60 23.27 15.97
N VAL A 386 6.75 22.75 15.56
CA VAL A 386 8.03 22.85 16.28
C VAL A 386 9.01 23.82 15.62
N GLY A 387 8.54 24.67 14.68
CA GLY A 387 9.34 25.72 14.04
C GLY A 387 10.33 25.25 12.98
N ARG A 388 10.21 24.00 12.48
CA ARG A 388 11.15 23.40 11.53
C ARG A 388 10.68 23.50 10.08
N TRP A 389 10.38 24.72 9.62
CA TRP A 389 9.84 24.99 8.28
C TRP A 389 10.76 24.50 7.16
N GLY A 390 12.07 24.77 7.23
CA GLY A 390 13.01 24.36 6.17
C GLY A 390 13.11 22.83 6.03
N ALA A 391 12.95 22.10 7.15
CA ALA A 391 12.84 20.65 7.12
C ALA A 391 11.49 20.20 6.54
N ALA A 392 10.38 20.82 6.90
CA ALA A 392 9.09 20.50 6.28
C ALA A 392 9.16 20.67 4.75
N LEU A 393 9.73 21.79 4.28
CA LEU A 393 9.89 22.10 2.87
C LEU A 393 10.76 21.07 2.13
N SER A 394 11.94 20.72 2.68
CA SER A 394 12.80 19.76 1.98
C SER A 394 12.22 18.34 1.92
N ALA A 395 11.46 17.89 2.93
CA ALA A 395 10.70 16.63 2.82
C ALA A 395 9.58 16.74 1.79
N GLY A 396 8.85 17.86 1.80
CA GLY A 396 7.81 18.19 0.83
C GLY A 396 8.31 18.06 -0.60
N VAL A 397 9.40 18.77 -0.92
CA VAL A 397 10.01 18.74 -2.25
C VAL A 397 10.48 17.32 -2.61
N ALA A 398 11.22 16.65 -1.72
CA ALA A 398 11.72 15.29 -1.99
C ALA A 398 10.58 14.29 -2.26
N ALA A 399 9.48 14.38 -1.52
CA ALA A 399 8.37 13.43 -1.64
C ALA A 399 7.40 13.77 -2.77
N LEU A 400 7.30 15.03 -3.21
CA LEU A 400 6.27 15.47 -4.15
C LEU A 400 6.80 15.86 -5.54
N ALA A 401 8.09 16.19 -5.68
CA ALA A 401 8.64 16.61 -6.96
C ALA A 401 8.42 15.57 -8.07
N TYR A 402 8.63 14.29 -7.77
CA TYR A 402 8.48 13.23 -8.76
C TYR A 402 7.01 12.91 -9.09
N PRO A 403 6.10 12.65 -8.12
CA PRO A 403 4.69 12.40 -8.44
C PRO A 403 4.02 13.56 -9.20
N VAL A 404 4.28 14.81 -8.77
CA VAL A 404 3.72 16.00 -9.44
C VAL A 404 4.33 16.17 -10.83
N GLY A 405 5.65 16.03 -10.95
CA GLY A 405 6.35 16.11 -12.23
C GLY A 405 5.87 15.04 -13.22
N ALA A 406 5.69 13.80 -12.78
CA ALA A 406 5.23 12.70 -13.61
C ALA A 406 3.80 12.94 -14.14
N VAL A 407 2.89 13.44 -13.29
CA VAL A 407 1.53 13.79 -13.73
C VAL A 407 1.57 14.95 -14.72
N LEU A 408 2.32 16.01 -14.43
CA LEU A 408 2.45 17.17 -15.32
C LEU A 408 3.01 16.78 -16.68
N VAL A 409 4.13 16.04 -16.70
CA VAL A 409 4.76 15.56 -17.94
C VAL A 409 3.80 14.64 -18.70
N SER A 410 3.11 13.73 -18.03
CA SER A 410 2.15 12.84 -18.71
C SER A 410 1.00 13.61 -19.35
N ARG A 411 0.49 14.66 -18.67
CA ARG A 411 -0.57 15.54 -19.21
C ARG A 411 -0.08 16.37 -20.40
N LEU A 412 1.15 16.88 -20.33
CA LEU A 412 1.76 17.64 -21.41
C LEU A 412 2.08 16.76 -22.63
N ALA A 413 2.54 15.54 -22.41
CA ALA A 413 2.98 14.64 -23.48
C ALA A 413 1.82 13.87 -24.16
N LEU A 414 0.77 13.52 -23.40
CA LEU A 414 -0.33 12.66 -23.88
C LEU A 414 -1.63 13.42 -24.16
N GLY A 415 -1.64 14.72 -23.91
CA GLY A 415 -2.80 15.60 -24.12
C GLY A 415 -3.82 15.55 -22.97
N PRO A 416 -4.92 16.33 -23.12
CA PRO A 416 -5.98 16.34 -22.14
C PRO A 416 -6.61 14.94 -22.05
N VAL A 417 -6.52 14.38 -20.85
CA VAL A 417 -7.24 13.17 -20.50
C VAL A 417 -8.74 13.49 -20.46
N ALA A 418 -9.56 12.64 -21.06
CA ALA A 418 -11.02 12.78 -21.01
C ALA A 418 -11.47 12.98 -19.54
N SER A 419 -12.19 14.08 -19.28
CA SER A 419 -12.87 14.29 -18.02
C SER A 419 -13.90 13.18 -17.88
N ALA A 420 -13.70 12.27 -16.92
CA ALA A 420 -14.64 11.20 -16.63
C ALA A 420 -16.03 11.81 -16.36
N GLY A 421 -16.97 11.57 -17.28
CA GLY A 421 -18.34 12.08 -17.27
C GLY A 421 -19.33 11.08 -16.66
N GLY A 422 -18.93 10.34 -15.64
CA GLY A 422 -19.86 9.50 -14.89
C GLY A 422 -19.79 9.80 -13.41
N GLU A 423 -20.96 9.75 -12.76
CA GLU A 423 -21.12 9.86 -11.32
C GLU A 423 -20.31 8.78 -10.60
N THR A 424 -19.04 9.05 -10.34
CA THR A 424 -18.27 8.22 -9.41
C THR A 424 -18.78 8.52 -8.02
N GLN A 425 -19.24 7.48 -7.31
CA GLN A 425 -19.79 7.60 -5.97
C GLN A 425 -18.83 8.35 -5.03
N PHE A 426 -19.18 9.60 -4.70
CA PHE A 426 -18.52 10.38 -3.67
C PHE A 426 -18.92 9.86 -2.29
N PHE A 427 -17.99 9.89 -1.34
CA PHE A 427 -18.25 9.57 0.05
C PHE A 427 -17.90 10.79 0.89
N ASP A 428 -18.87 11.27 1.65
CA ASP A 428 -18.69 12.32 2.65
C ASP A 428 -17.75 11.83 3.79
N ALA A 429 -17.52 12.69 4.79
CA ALA A 429 -16.65 12.37 5.92
C ALA A 429 -17.07 11.09 6.66
N GLU A 430 -18.36 10.96 6.97
CA GLU A 430 -18.92 9.80 7.66
C GLU A 430 -18.83 8.54 6.79
N GLY A 431 -19.26 8.62 5.54
CA GLY A 431 -19.17 7.53 4.56
C GLY A 431 -17.74 7.05 4.37
N THR A 432 -16.78 7.98 4.28
CA THR A 432 -15.35 7.67 4.17
C THR A 432 -14.83 6.94 5.41
N TYR A 433 -15.18 7.39 6.61
CA TYR A 433 -14.83 6.69 7.84
C TYR A 433 -15.41 5.28 7.86
N ARG A 434 -16.73 5.15 7.69
CA ARG A 434 -17.44 3.85 7.74
C ARG A 434 -16.91 2.86 6.71
N ARG A 435 -16.53 3.35 5.53
CA ARG A 435 -16.01 2.54 4.43
C ARG A 435 -14.60 2.01 4.70
N THR A 436 -13.73 2.81 5.32
CA THR A 436 -12.29 2.47 5.47
C THR A 436 -11.89 2.03 6.88
N LEU A 437 -12.40 2.70 7.91
CA LEU A 437 -12.16 2.41 9.33
C LEU A 437 -13.21 1.46 9.92
N LEU A 438 -14.25 1.13 9.13
CA LEU A 438 -15.35 0.21 9.47
C LEU A 438 -16.35 0.81 10.46
N VAL A 439 -17.31 0.00 10.88
CA VAL A 439 -18.38 0.33 11.83
C VAL A 439 -18.42 -0.67 12.98
N GLY A 440 -19.23 -0.39 14.00
CA GLY A 440 -19.36 -1.23 15.19
C GLY A 440 -18.03 -1.33 15.94
N VAL A 441 -17.75 -2.49 16.53
CA VAL A 441 -16.53 -2.73 17.33
C VAL A 441 -15.25 -2.46 16.53
N LEU A 442 -15.22 -2.82 15.24
CA LEU A 442 -14.05 -2.59 14.39
C LEU A 442 -13.87 -1.11 14.07
N GLY A 443 -14.97 -0.38 13.84
CA GLY A 443 -14.98 1.07 13.74
C GLY A 443 -14.38 1.73 14.96
N VAL A 444 -14.82 1.32 16.16
CA VAL A 444 -14.25 1.80 17.43
C VAL A 444 -12.74 1.54 17.49
N ILE A 445 -12.27 0.34 17.14
CA ILE A 445 -10.83 0.03 17.13
C ILE A 445 -10.06 0.91 16.13
N GLY A 446 -10.62 1.15 14.94
CA GLY A 446 -10.07 2.08 13.94
C GLY A 446 -9.96 3.51 14.47
N GLY A 447 -11.01 4.00 15.13
CA GLY A 447 -11.01 5.30 15.82
C GLY A 447 -10.01 5.38 16.96
N LEU A 448 -9.91 4.35 17.81
CA LEU A 448 -8.92 4.29 18.88
C LEU A 448 -7.50 4.32 18.31
N ALA A 449 -7.24 3.59 17.23
CA ALA A 449 -5.95 3.63 16.55
C ALA A 449 -5.62 5.01 15.99
N LEU A 450 -6.60 5.72 15.42
CA LEU A 450 -6.44 7.08 14.92
C LEU A 450 -6.13 8.07 16.05
N TRP A 451 -6.98 8.13 17.09
CA TRP A 451 -6.93 9.20 18.09
C TRP A 451 -6.05 8.91 19.31
N LEU A 452 -5.79 7.66 19.66
CA LEU A 452 -4.95 7.30 20.82
C LEU A 452 -3.51 6.93 20.47
N SER A 453 -3.24 6.46 19.25
CA SER A 453 -1.87 6.06 18.88
C SER A 453 -0.81 7.16 19.07
N PRO A 454 -1.07 8.48 18.86
CA PRO A 454 -0.07 9.50 19.13
C PRO A 454 0.42 9.51 20.59
N LEU A 455 -0.44 9.14 21.54
CA LEU A 455 -0.09 9.09 22.96
C LEU A 455 0.78 7.86 23.29
N LEU A 456 0.63 6.78 22.53
CA LEU A 456 1.27 5.48 22.78
C LEU A 456 2.61 5.33 22.05
N VAL A 457 2.73 5.96 20.88
CA VAL A 457 3.96 5.98 20.07
C VAL A 457 5.14 6.55 20.87
N ARG A 458 6.35 6.09 20.54
CA ARG A 458 7.63 6.58 21.08
C ARG A 458 7.69 8.11 21.00
N GLY A 459 8.23 8.74 22.05
CA GLY A 459 8.40 10.19 22.10
C GLY A 459 9.30 10.76 20.98
N ARG A 460 9.34 12.10 20.90
CA ARG A 460 9.96 12.90 19.83
C ARG A 460 9.24 12.78 18.48
N THR A 461 9.99 12.56 17.40
CA THR A 461 9.53 12.64 16.01
C THR A 461 8.40 11.65 15.72
N PRO A 462 8.45 10.35 16.09
CA PRO A 462 7.35 9.42 15.82
C PRO A 462 6.02 9.91 16.39
N ARG A 463 6.00 10.34 17.66
CA ARG A 463 4.80 10.88 18.32
C ARG A 463 4.28 12.15 17.64
N LEU A 464 5.20 13.05 17.25
CA LEU A 464 4.83 14.28 16.57
C LEU A 464 4.22 14.00 15.19
N LEU A 465 4.81 13.09 14.41
CA LEU A 465 4.29 12.66 13.12
C LEU A 465 2.94 11.94 13.23
N ALA A 466 2.79 11.04 14.21
CA ALA A 466 1.51 10.39 14.49
C ALA A 466 0.42 11.40 14.89
N ALA A 467 0.76 12.40 15.71
CA ALA A 467 -0.17 13.48 16.07
C ALA A 467 -0.54 14.35 14.86
N GLY A 468 0.43 14.63 13.96
CA GLY A 468 0.17 15.31 12.69
C GLY A 468 -0.81 14.54 11.81
N ALA A 469 -0.60 13.24 11.63
CA ALA A 469 -1.51 12.37 10.89
C ALA A 469 -2.92 12.34 11.51
N ALA A 470 -3.02 12.21 12.84
CA ALA A 470 -4.29 12.23 13.55
C ALA A 470 -5.02 13.57 13.40
N LEU A 471 -4.29 14.69 13.45
CA LEU A 471 -4.85 16.03 13.26
C LEU A 471 -5.34 16.24 11.82
N THR A 472 -4.53 15.89 10.83
CA THR A 472 -4.92 15.97 9.41
C THR A 472 -6.17 15.14 9.14
N MET A 473 -6.24 13.90 9.63
CA MET A 473 -7.44 13.07 9.47
C MET A 473 -8.66 13.62 10.20
N SER A 474 -8.50 14.12 11.44
CA SER A 474 -9.62 14.76 12.15
C SER A 474 -10.17 15.97 11.39
N VAL A 475 -9.31 16.76 10.73
CA VAL A 475 -9.74 17.88 9.87
C VAL A 475 -10.46 17.37 8.63
N LEU A 476 -9.93 16.33 7.97
CA LEU A 476 -10.59 15.73 6.79
C LEU A 476 -11.94 15.10 7.12
N PHE A 477 -12.17 14.67 8.37
CA PHE A 477 -13.47 14.15 8.80
C PHE A 477 -14.46 15.23 9.25
N VAL A 478 -14.11 16.51 9.18
CA VAL A 478 -15.08 17.60 9.38
C VAL A 478 -16.05 17.64 8.19
N PRO A 479 -17.38 17.61 8.43
CA PRO A 479 -18.36 17.78 7.36
C PRO A 479 -18.06 19.01 6.48
N GLY A 480 -18.09 18.83 5.16
CA GLY A 480 -17.83 19.89 4.18
C GLY A 480 -16.37 19.94 3.69
N VAL A 481 -15.41 19.35 4.40
CA VAL A 481 -13.99 19.42 4.01
C VAL A 481 -13.69 18.51 2.82
N LEU A 482 -14.20 17.28 2.79
CA LEU A 482 -13.99 16.38 1.64
C LEU A 482 -14.76 16.84 0.42
N GLU A 483 -15.92 17.45 0.62
CA GLU A 483 -16.76 18.07 -0.40
C GLU A 483 -16.02 19.23 -1.06
N ALA A 484 -15.50 20.16 -0.25
CA ALA A 484 -14.69 21.28 -0.75
C ALA A 484 -13.43 20.80 -1.48
N LEU A 485 -12.78 19.74 -1.00
CA LEU A 485 -11.63 19.13 -1.70
C LEU A 485 -12.05 18.47 -3.02
N ALA A 486 -13.21 17.81 -3.08
CA ALA A 486 -13.74 17.21 -4.30
C ALA A 486 -14.03 18.28 -5.35
N GLU A 487 -14.68 19.37 -4.96
CA GLU A 487 -14.99 20.51 -5.81
C GLU A 487 -13.72 21.22 -6.30
N ALA A 488 -12.76 21.48 -5.40
CA ALA A 488 -11.53 22.19 -5.74
C ALA A 488 -10.56 21.38 -6.60
N SER A 489 -10.51 20.05 -6.42
CA SER A 489 -9.59 19.18 -7.15
C SER A 489 -10.20 18.54 -8.39
N GLY A 490 -11.53 18.46 -8.48
CA GLY A 490 -12.23 17.66 -9.49
C GLY A 490 -12.05 16.15 -9.31
N VAL A 491 -11.56 15.69 -8.15
CA VAL A 491 -11.25 14.28 -7.88
C VAL A 491 -12.15 13.75 -6.77
N SER A 492 -13.36 13.29 -7.11
CA SER A 492 -14.34 12.78 -6.13
C SER A 492 -14.23 11.26 -5.90
N ALA A 493 -14.01 10.48 -6.97
CA ALA A 493 -14.05 9.01 -7.00
C ALA A 493 -13.13 8.28 -6.00
N VAL A 494 -12.04 8.93 -5.60
CA VAL A 494 -10.94 8.30 -4.86
C VAL A 494 -10.65 8.97 -3.53
N LEU A 495 -11.40 10.01 -3.14
CA LEU A 495 -11.22 10.69 -1.85
C LEU A 495 -11.51 9.78 -0.66
N TRP A 496 -12.33 8.74 -0.83
CA TRP A 496 -12.50 7.73 0.22
C TRP A 496 -11.18 7.05 0.62
N ARG A 497 -10.11 7.17 -0.17
CA ARG A 497 -8.76 6.65 0.13
C ARG A 497 -7.95 7.54 1.06
N VAL A 498 -8.40 8.75 1.42
CA VAL A 498 -7.61 9.63 2.32
C VAL A 498 -7.15 8.97 3.62
N PRO A 499 -7.90 8.04 4.26
CA PRO A 499 -7.43 7.35 5.46
C PRO A 499 -6.23 6.43 5.21
N TRP A 500 -5.85 6.15 3.96
CA TRP A 500 -4.64 5.39 3.62
C TRP A 500 -3.35 6.11 4.01
N ILE A 501 -3.37 7.42 4.32
CA ILE A 501 -2.20 8.06 4.93
C ILE A 501 -1.86 7.45 6.29
N LEU A 502 -2.85 6.84 6.95
CA LEU A 502 -2.67 6.09 8.18
C LEU A 502 -2.08 4.73 7.81
N ALA A 503 -0.91 4.42 8.36
CA ALA A 503 -0.42 3.04 8.43
C ALA A 503 -1.23 2.26 9.49
N LEU A 504 -2.55 2.17 9.28
CA LEU A 504 -3.53 1.78 10.29
C LEU A 504 -3.23 0.42 10.94
N PRO A 505 -2.84 -0.66 10.21
CA PRO A 505 -2.51 -1.93 10.85
C PRO A 505 -1.42 -1.76 11.92
N GLY A 506 -0.41 -0.92 11.63
CA GLY A 506 0.63 -0.58 12.58
C GLY A 506 0.09 0.19 13.79
N LEU A 507 -0.78 1.19 13.57
CA LEU A 507 -1.40 1.98 14.64
C LEU A 507 -2.30 1.14 15.55
N ILE A 508 -3.08 0.21 14.98
CA ILE A 508 -3.89 -0.77 15.72
C ILE A 508 -2.98 -1.64 16.58
N GLY A 509 -1.89 -2.15 15.99
CA GLY A 509 -0.88 -2.90 16.74
C GLY A 509 -0.32 -2.11 17.93
N ILE A 510 -0.10 -0.81 17.78
CA ILE A 510 0.46 0.05 18.82
C ILE A 510 -0.48 0.22 20.02
N LEU A 511 -1.79 -0.02 19.89
CA LEU A 511 -2.74 0.04 21.00
C LEU A 511 -2.38 -0.91 22.15
N CYS A 512 -1.73 -2.05 21.89
CA CYS A 512 -1.30 -2.99 22.94
C CYS A 512 -0.01 -2.57 23.67
N THR A 513 0.56 -1.41 23.34
CA THR A 513 1.85 -0.95 23.88
C THR A 513 1.70 -0.07 25.13
N VAL A 514 0.48 0.05 25.67
CA VAL A 514 0.15 0.80 26.89
C VAL A 514 1.09 0.42 28.04
N GLY A 515 1.65 1.44 28.69
CA GLY A 515 2.56 1.29 29.81
C GLY A 515 2.05 2.03 31.05
N LEU A 516 2.06 1.35 32.20
CA LEU A 516 1.76 1.93 33.50
C LEU A 516 3.08 2.35 34.17
N PRO A 517 3.28 3.66 34.45
CA PRO A 517 4.59 4.20 34.83
C PRO A 517 5.19 3.65 36.13
N ARG A 518 4.40 3.07 37.04
CA ARG A 518 4.86 2.59 38.35
C ARG A 518 4.93 1.07 38.50
N LEU A 519 4.43 0.30 37.53
CA LEU A 519 4.32 -1.17 37.63
C LEU A 519 4.67 -1.83 36.29
N LYS A 520 5.94 -2.24 36.14
CA LYS A 520 6.46 -2.79 34.87
C LYS A 520 5.83 -4.14 34.50
N TRP A 521 5.56 -5.00 35.48
CA TRP A 521 4.96 -6.32 35.23
C TRP A 521 3.47 -6.21 34.86
N SER A 522 2.69 -5.40 35.59
CA SER A 522 1.30 -5.14 35.22
C SER A 522 1.18 -4.47 33.85
N SER A 523 2.15 -3.64 33.45
CA SER A 523 2.20 -3.09 32.10
C SER A 523 2.26 -4.19 31.03
N ARG A 524 3.11 -5.22 31.22
CA ARG A 524 3.22 -6.35 30.27
C ARG A 524 1.91 -7.13 30.20
N LEU A 525 1.30 -7.41 31.35
CA LEU A 525 0.01 -8.09 31.43
C LEU A 525 -1.09 -7.29 30.73
N VAL A 526 -1.19 -5.98 31.00
CA VAL A 526 -2.15 -5.08 30.33
C VAL A 526 -1.95 -5.10 28.81
N GLY A 527 -0.70 -5.04 28.34
CA GLY A 527 -0.42 -5.16 26.91
C GLY A 527 -0.93 -6.47 26.31
N LEU A 528 -0.67 -7.59 26.99
CA LEU A 528 -1.13 -8.90 26.56
C LEU A 528 -2.66 -9.00 26.58
N VAL A 529 -3.32 -8.51 27.62
CA VAL A 529 -4.79 -8.47 27.72
C VAL A 529 -5.38 -7.63 26.59
N VAL A 530 -4.84 -6.44 26.31
CA VAL A 530 -5.30 -5.60 25.19
C VAL A 530 -5.07 -6.29 23.85
N ALA A 531 -3.90 -6.92 23.64
CA ALA A 531 -3.63 -7.66 22.42
C ALA A 531 -4.61 -8.84 22.23
N SER A 532 -4.83 -9.63 23.28
CA SER A 532 -5.79 -10.73 23.28
C SER A 532 -7.21 -10.25 23.01
N ALA A 533 -7.64 -9.15 23.63
CA ALA A 533 -8.94 -8.54 23.41
C ALA A 533 -9.10 -8.05 21.96
N LEU A 534 -8.08 -7.40 21.39
CA LEU A 534 -8.09 -6.95 20.00
C LEU A 534 -8.20 -8.15 19.03
N ILE A 535 -7.36 -9.18 19.22
CA ILE A 535 -7.39 -10.39 18.38
C ILE A 535 -8.74 -11.10 18.50
N PHE A 536 -9.29 -11.21 19.72
CA PHE A 536 -10.62 -11.75 19.95
C PHE A 536 -11.68 -10.95 19.20
N CYS A 537 -11.67 -9.62 19.30
CA CYS A 537 -12.59 -8.75 18.56
C CYS A 537 -12.46 -8.92 17.04
N PHE A 538 -11.24 -9.09 16.50
CA PHE A 538 -11.06 -9.34 15.07
C PHE A 538 -11.62 -10.71 14.67
N ALA A 539 -11.41 -11.73 15.50
CA ALA A 539 -11.93 -13.07 15.24
C ALA A 539 -13.47 -13.14 15.32
N THR A 540 -14.10 -12.33 16.17
CA THR A 540 -15.56 -12.35 16.38
C THR A 540 -16.32 -11.39 15.47
N PHE A 541 -15.79 -10.19 15.22
CA PHE A 541 -16.47 -9.12 14.47
C PHE A 541 -15.87 -8.87 13.08
N GLY A 542 -14.68 -9.39 12.81
CA GLY A 542 -14.03 -9.33 11.51
C GLY A 542 -14.55 -10.37 10.52
N VAL A 543 -14.16 -10.18 9.27
CA VAL A 543 -14.34 -11.19 8.22
C VAL A 543 -12.95 -11.72 7.89
N PRO A 544 -12.60 -12.94 8.37
CA PRO A 544 -11.31 -13.54 8.09
C PRO A 544 -11.07 -13.76 6.61
N MET A 545 -9.80 -13.76 6.19
CA MET A 545 -9.42 -14.02 4.81
C MET A 545 -10.04 -15.30 4.28
N TRP A 546 -10.09 -16.38 5.05
CA TRP A 546 -10.64 -17.66 4.59
C TRP A 546 -12.18 -17.75 4.67
N HIS A 547 -12.88 -16.68 5.04
CA HIS A 547 -14.34 -16.66 5.08
C HIS A 547 -14.93 -16.36 3.71
N LYS A 548 -16.08 -16.96 3.37
CA LYS A 548 -16.77 -16.77 2.07
C LYS A 548 -17.06 -15.29 1.73
N ASP A 549 -17.36 -14.48 2.74
CA ASP A 549 -17.71 -13.06 2.57
C ASP A 549 -16.47 -12.17 2.32
N SER A 550 -15.25 -12.71 2.45
CA SER A 550 -14.02 -12.01 2.10
C SER A 550 -13.77 -12.01 0.57
N PHE A 551 -14.49 -12.83 -0.18
CA PHE A 551 -14.28 -13.14 -1.59
C PHE A 551 -12.88 -13.71 -1.90
N VAL A 552 -12.16 -14.20 -0.90
CA VAL A 552 -10.89 -14.92 -1.05
C VAL A 552 -11.19 -16.42 -0.92
N GLU A 553 -10.81 -17.18 -1.94
CA GLU A 553 -10.85 -18.63 -1.95
C GLU A 553 -9.52 -19.19 -1.45
N VAL A 554 -9.57 -20.19 -0.57
CA VAL A 554 -8.38 -20.94 -0.13
C VAL A 554 -8.29 -22.22 -0.95
N ALA A 555 -7.24 -22.33 -1.74
CA ALA A 555 -6.99 -23.48 -2.58
C ALA A 555 -6.09 -24.52 -1.91
N SER A 556 -6.22 -25.78 -2.30
CA SER A 556 -5.30 -26.86 -1.89
C SER A 556 -3.96 -26.86 -2.62
N ARG A 557 -3.84 -26.05 -3.68
CA ARG A 557 -2.63 -25.91 -4.51
C ARG A 557 -2.49 -24.47 -5.00
N PRO A 558 -1.26 -24.02 -5.35
CA PRO A 558 -1.08 -22.74 -6.00
C PRO A 558 -1.89 -22.65 -7.30
N LEU A 559 -2.68 -21.58 -7.46
CA LEU A 559 -3.49 -21.34 -8.64
C LEU A 559 -3.56 -19.86 -9.03
N TRP A 560 -3.91 -19.62 -10.29
CA TRP A 560 -4.20 -18.27 -10.77
C TRP A 560 -5.35 -17.68 -9.98
N LYS A 561 -5.28 -16.38 -9.63
CA LYS A 561 -6.30 -15.71 -8.81
C LYS A 561 -7.59 -15.38 -9.56
N LEU A 562 -8.00 -16.31 -10.43
CA LEU A 562 -9.21 -16.25 -11.23
C LEU A 562 -10.09 -17.46 -10.90
N PRO A 563 -11.41 -17.35 -11.10
CA PRO A 563 -12.29 -18.51 -11.01
C PRO A 563 -11.87 -19.58 -12.02
N GLN A 564 -11.48 -20.76 -11.52
CA GLN A 564 -10.83 -21.80 -12.34
C GLN A 564 -11.70 -22.26 -13.50
N GLN A 565 -13.01 -22.40 -13.28
CA GLN A 565 -13.98 -22.73 -14.33
C GLN A 565 -13.94 -21.73 -15.50
N ARG A 566 -13.84 -20.43 -15.21
CA ARG A 566 -13.79 -19.38 -16.25
C ARG A 566 -12.46 -19.40 -16.99
N LEU A 567 -11.37 -19.62 -16.26
CA LEU A 567 -10.03 -19.77 -16.83
C LEU A 567 -9.96 -20.93 -17.82
N GLU A 568 -10.51 -22.10 -17.47
CA GLU A 568 -10.55 -23.27 -18.34
C GLU A 568 -11.36 -23.02 -19.62
N ILE A 569 -12.51 -22.35 -19.51
CA ILE A 569 -13.33 -21.99 -20.66
C ILE A 569 -12.56 -21.05 -21.59
N VAL A 570 -11.90 -20.03 -21.06
CA VAL A 570 -11.15 -19.06 -21.87
C VAL A 570 -9.92 -19.69 -22.51
N ARG A 571 -9.19 -20.57 -21.81
CA ARG A 571 -8.08 -21.35 -22.41
C ARG A 571 -8.58 -22.25 -23.53
N TRP A 572 -9.76 -22.85 -23.39
CA TRP A 572 -10.39 -23.60 -24.46
C TRP A 572 -10.73 -22.69 -25.66
N ILE A 573 -11.26 -21.48 -25.44
CA ILE A 573 -11.54 -20.50 -26.51
C ILE A 573 -10.25 -20.05 -27.22
N ASP A 574 -9.14 -19.84 -26.50
CA ASP A 574 -7.84 -19.46 -27.08
C ASP A 574 -7.27 -20.56 -28.01
N GLY A 575 -7.58 -21.82 -27.72
CA GLY A 575 -7.17 -22.96 -28.54
C GLY A 575 -8.02 -23.18 -29.80
N LEU A 576 -9.12 -22.44 -29.99
CA LEU A 576 -9.98 -22.58 -31.18
C LEU A 576 -9.37 -21.87 -32.40
N PRO A 577 -9.57 -22.40 -33.62
CA PRO A 577 -9.26 -21.66 -34.84
C PRO A 577 -10.21 -20.46 -34.92
N ARG A 578 -9.66 -19.26 -34.87
CA ARG A 578 -10.41 -18.00 -34.83
C ARG A 578 -9.89 -17.02 -35.87
N GLU A 579 -10.82 -16.33 -36.50
CA GLU A 579 -10.51 -15.24 -37.41
C GLU A 579 -10.12 -13.96 -36.66
N PRO A 580 -9.28 -13.10 -37.26
CA PRO A 580 -8.92 -11.82 -36.67
C PRO A 580 -10.16 -10.95 -36.40
N GLY A 581 -10.41 -10.59 -35.15
CA GLY A 581 -11.58 -9.78 -34.77
C GLY A 581 -11.81 -9.76 -33.27
N LEU A 582 -12.95 -9.21 -32.84
CA LEU A 582 -13.34 -9.23 -31.43
C LEU A 582 -14.06 -10.53 -31.07
N LEU A 583 -13.78 -11.03 -29.87
CA LEU A 583 -14.55 -12.08 -29.19
C LEU A 583 -15.71 -11.44 -28.45
N LEU A 584 -16.92 -11.88 -28.76
CA LEU A 584 -18.06 -11.70 -27.89
C LEU A 584 -18.23 -12.95 -27.02
N ALA A 585 -18.21 -12.77 -25.70
CA ALA A 585 -18.50 -13.82 -24.75
C ALA A 585 -19.24 -13.24 -23.54
N PRO A 586 -19.81 -14.05 -22.62
CA PRO A 586 -20.29 -13.55 -21.34
C PRO A 586 -19.25 -12.63 -20.67
N SER A 587 -19.69 -11.55 -20.04
CA SER A 587 -18.83 -10.53 -19.42
C SER A 587 -17.85 -11.13 -18.41
N THR A 588 -18.26 -12.21 -17.73
CA THR A 588 -17.39 -12.95 -16.81
C THR A 588 -16.22 -13.65 -17.49
N LEU A 589 -16.36 -14.07 -18.75
CA LEU A 589 -15.29 -14.67 -19.57
C LEU A 589 -14.48 -13.59 -20.29
N MET A 590 -15.12 -12.54 -20.79
CA MET A 590 -14.43 -11.40 -21.42
C MET A 590 -13.46 -10.70 -20.46
N ARG A 591 -13.76 -10.67 -19.16
CA ARG A 591 -12.83 -10.17 -18.12
C ARG A 591 -11.57 -11.03 -17.98
N VAL A 592 -11.66 -12.33 -18.25
CA VAL A 592 -10.55 -13.28 -18.09
C VAL A 592 -9.69 -13.38 -19.36
N ALA A 593 -10.28 -13.19 -20.53
CA ALA A 593 -9.62 -13.30 -21.83
C ALA A 593 -8.31 -12.50 -21.95
N PRO A 594 -8.27 -11.18 -21.64
CA PRO A 594 -7.01 -10.41 -21.71
C PRO A 594 -5.93 -10.88 -20.72
N VAL A 595 -6.32 -11.60 -19.65
CA VAL A 595 -5.39 -12.18 -18.68
C VAL A 595 -4.79 -13.50 -19.18
N VAL A 596 -5.44 -14.17 -20.15
CA VAL A 596 -4.96 -15.45 -20.70
C VAL A 596 -4.06 -15.25 -21.91
N SER A 597 -4.38 -14.28 -22.76
CA SER A 597 -3.68 -14.07 -24.03
C SER A 597 -4.00 -12.68 -24.56
N SER A 598 -2.97 -11.98 -25.02
CA SER A 598 -3.13 -10.63 -25.55
C SER A 598 -3.77 -10.64 -26.97
N ARG A 599 -3.90 -11.83 -27.57
CA ARG A 599 -4.60 -12.08 -28.85
C ARG A 599 -6.11 -12.18 -28.68
N LEU A 600 -6.60 -12.49 -27.47
CA LEU A 600 -8.02 -12.56 -27.16
C LEU A 600 -8.61 -11.16 -26.96
N ARG A 601 -8.73 -10.40 -28.05
CA ARG A 601 -9.45 -9.13 -28.04
C ARG A 601 -10.94 -9.40 -27.83
N VAL A 602 -11.58 -8.63 -26.94
CA VAL A 602 -12.97 -8.85 -26.53
C VAL A 602 -13.80 -7.59 -26.69
N VAL A 603 -15.11 -7.76 -26.85
CA VAL A 603 -16.06 -6.65 -27.01
C VAL A 603 -16.09 -5.76 -25.77
N MET A 604 -16.28 -6.35 -24.59
CA MET A 604 -16.40 -5.61 -23.33
C MET A 604 -15.53 -6.27 -22.25
N PRO A 605 -14.24 -5.93 -22.17
CA PRO A 605 -13.36 -6.45 -21.12
C PRO A 605 -13.85 -6.03 -19.74
N ARG A 606 -14.32 -4.79 -19.59
CA ARG A 606 -14.98 -4.30 -18.38
C ARG A 606 -15.79 -3.03 -18.62
N ASP A 607 -17.08 -3.13 -18.33
CA ASP A 607 -18.07 -2.05 -18.27
C ASP A 607 -17.60 -0.79 -17.53
N GLY A 608 -17.00 -0.94 -16.35
CA GLY A 608 -16.58 0.21 -15.51
C GLY A 608 -15.57 1.17 -16.14
N TYR A 609 -14.88 0.79 -17.22
CA TYR A 609 -13.99 1.70 -17.96
C TYR A 609 -14.70 2.46 -19.10
N LEU A 610 -15.92 2.06 -19.46
CA LEU A 610 -16.69 2.76 -20.49
C LEU A 610 -17.13 4.15 -20.04
N VAL A 611 -17.11 4.44 -18.73
CA VAL A 611 -17.42 5.75 -18.14
C VAL A 611 -16.55 6.89 -18.66
N GLU A 612 -15.41 6.55 -19.26
CA GLU A 612 -14.46 7.51 -19.81
C GLU A 612 -14.75 7.88 -21.28
N TYR A 613 -15.72 7.20 -21.89
CA TYR A 613 -16.18 7.47 -23.25
C TYR A 613 -17.55 8.14 -23.21
N ASP A 614 -17.94 8.77 -24.32
CA ASP A 614 -19.28 9.30 -24.50
C ASP A 614 -20.31 8.17 -24.40
N GLN A 615 -21.15 8.22 -23.36
CA GLN A 615 -22.18 7.21 -23.09
C GLN A 615 -23.23 7.12 -24.19
N ASN A 616 -23.39 8.17 -25.00
CA ASN A 616 -24.35 8.21 -26.10
C ASN A 616 -23.77 7.68 -27.42
N SER A 617 -22.45 7.45 -27.48
CA SER A 617 -21.79 6.97 -28.69
C SER A 617 -22.14 5.52 -29.02
N ASP A 618 -22.14 5.19 -30.31
CA ASP A 618 -22.29 3.79 -30.76
C ASP A 618 -21.21 2.88 -30.17
N PHE A 619 -20.01 3.42 -29.93
CA PHE A 619 -18.90 2.70 -29.30
C PHE A 619 -19.28 2.11 -27.93
N VAL A 620 -19.95 2.89 -27.07
CA VAL A 620 -20.38 2.46 -25.73
C VAL A 620 -21.66 1.62 -25.83
N ARG A 621 -22.66 2.10 -26.57
CA ARG A 621 -23.97 1.44 -26.67
C ARG A 621 -23.87 0.04 -27.26
N ASP A 622 -23.07 -0.16 -28.31
CA ASP A 622 -22.89 -1.47 -28.92
C ASP A 622 -22.21 -2.47 -27.99
N ARG A 623 -21.20 -2.03 -27.23
CA ARG A 623 -20.50 -2.89 -26.27
C ARG A 623 -21.41 -3.31 -25.13
N GLN A 624 -22.17 -2.36 -24.56
CA GLN A 624 -23.14 -2.65 -23.51
C GLN A 624 -24.25 -3.58 -24.02
N ARG A 625 -24.79 -3.32 -25.23
CA ARG A 625 -25.81 -4.17 -25.87
C ARG A 625 -25.31 -5.59 -26.09
N LEU A 626 -24.15 -5.76 -26.73
CA LEU A 626 -23.62 -7.08 -27.01
C LEU A 626 -23.22 -7.83 -25.74
N ALA A 627 -22.68 -7.15 -24.74
CA ALA A 627 -22.40 -7.80 -23.46
C ALA A 627 -23.67 -8.29 -22.75
N ALA A 628 -24.73 -7.47 -22.72
CA ALA A 628 -26.01 -7.88 -22.15
C ALA A 628 -26.65 -9.03 -22.94
N PHE A 629 -26.50 -9.04 -24.27
CA PHE A 629 -26.90 -10.15 -25.13
C PHE A 629 -26.14 -11.45 -24.77
N ALA A 630 -24.82 -11.38 -24.62
CA ALA A 630 -24.00 -12.54 -24.29
C ALA A 630 -24.23 -13.06 -22.86
N ASP A 631 -24.48 -12.15 -21.90
CA ASP A 631 -24.85 -12.48 -20.52
C ASP A 631 -26.29 -13.01 -20.39
N GLY A 632 -27.15 -12.74 -21.37
CA GLY A 632 -28.56 -13.13 -21.37
C GLY A 632 -29.44 -12.26 -20.47
N THR A 633 -29.04 -11.00 -20.26
CA THR A 633 -29.72 -10.07 -19.34
C THR A 633 -30.60 -9.04 -20.05
N ALA A 634 -30.41 -8.80 -21.35
CA ALA A 634 -31.24 -7.87 -22.12
C ALA A 634 -31.57 -8.44 -23.51
N ILE A 635 -32.76 -8.06 -24.00
CA ILE A 635 -33.30 -8.48 -25.29
C ILE A 635 -33.27 -7.27 -26.22
N ALA A 636 -32.24 -7.16 -27.05
CA ALA A 636 -32.23 -6.25 -28.19
C ALA A 636 -32.84 -6.93 -29.42
N SER A 637 -33.31 -6.13 -30.37
CA SER A 637 -33.82 -6.69 -31.63
C SER A 637 -32.70 -7.37 -32.42
N ASP A 638 -33.04 -8.40 -33.20
CA ASP A 638 -32.06 -9.11 -34.04
C ASP A 638 -31.31 -8.15 -34.98
N ALA A 639 -31.99 -7.12 -35.50
CA ALA A 639 -31.38 -6.09 -36.35
C ALA A 639 -30.33 -5.24 -35.61
N GLU A 640 -30.61 -4.83 -34.38
CA GLU A 640 -29.64 -4.09 -33.57
C GLU A 640 -28.44 -4.94 -33.16
N VAL A 641 -28.68 -6.20 -32.80
CA VAL A 641 -27.61 -7.15 -32.45
C VAL A 641 -26.69 -7.36 -33.66
N LYS A 642 -27.26 -7.59 -34.84
CA LYS A 642 -26.49 -7.73 -36.08
C LYS A 642 -25.67 -6.47 -36.39
N ALA A 643 -26.29 -5.30 -36.32
CA ALA A 643 -25.61 -4.04 -36.59
C ALA A 643 -24.46 -3.76 -35.60
N SER A 644 -24.64 -4.08 -34.32
CA SER A 644 -23.58 -3.95 -33.31
C SER A 644 -22.44 -4.95 -33.55
N ILE A 645 -22.74 -6.20 -33.95
CA ILE A 645 -21.73 -7.21 -34.29
C ILE A 645 -20.86 -6.73 -35.47
N GLU A 646 -21.51 -6.21 -36.52
CA GLU A 646 -20.83 -5.73 -37.73
C GLU A 646 -19.96 -4.50 -37.43
N ARG A 647 -20.49 -3.49 -36.74
CA ARG A 647 -19.73 -2.27 -36.40
C ARG A 647 -18.52 -2.54 -35.52
N LEU A 648 -18.60 -3.54 -34.63
CA LEU A 648 -17.50 -3.91 -33.74
C LEU A 648 -16.58 -5.00 -34.33
N ASN A 649 -16.84 -5.46 -35.55
CA ASN A 649 -16.09 -6.53 -36.21
C ASN A 649 -15.93 -7.77 -35.29
N VAL A 650 -17.07 -8.26 -34.77
CA VAL A 650 -17.11 -9.46 -33.93
C VAL A 650 -17.08 -10.69 -34.82
N THR A 651 -15.99 -11.44 -34.78
CA THR A 651 -15.79 -12.63 -35.63
C THR A 651 -16.05 -13.94 -34.89
N THR A 652 -16.02 -13.92 -33.56
CA THR A 652 -16.26 -15.12 -32.73
C THR A 652 -17.24 -14.78 -31.62
N ILE A 653 -18.31 -15.56 -31.52
CA ILE A 653 -19.35 -15.36 -30.51
C ILE A 653 -19.51 -16.63 -29.69
N CYS A 654 -19.15 -16.60 -28.42
CA CYS A 654 -19.25 -17.73 -27.51
C CYS A 654 -20.27 -17.44 -26.41
N VAL A 655 -21.33 -18.22 -26.27
CA VAL A 655 -22.35 -18.03 -25.23
C VAL A 655 -22.50 -19.27 -24.36
N TYR A 656 -22.91 -19.05 -23.09
CA TYR A 656 -23.22 -20.18 -22.22
C TYR A 656 -24.32 -21.03 -22.83
N TRP A 657 -24.25 -22.34 -22.58
CA TRP A 657 -25.24 -23.29 -23.08
C TRP A 657 -26.66 -22.93 -22.63
N VAL A 658 -26.83 -22.39 -21.43
CA VAL A 658 -28.15 -22.01 -20.91
C VAL A 658 -28.75 -20.79 -21.58
N ASN A 659 -27.97 -19.98 -22.30
CA ASN A 659 -28.48 -18.81 -23.03
C ASN A 659 -29.07 -19.24 -24.39
N LEU A 660 -30.27 -19.84 -24.33
CA LEU A 660 -31.00 -20.35 -25.50
C LEU A 660 -31.41 -19.22 -26.45
N GLN A 661 -31.72 -18.06 -25.90
CA GLN A 661 -32.12 -16.90 -26.69
C GLN A 661 -30.99 -16.41 -27.59
N ALA A 662 -29.78 -16.23 -27.05
CA ALA A 662 -28.64 -15.83 -27.85
C ALA A 662 -28.32 -16.86 -28.94
N ARG A 663 -28.42 -18.16 -28.63
CA ARG A 663 -28.28 -19.23 -29.62
C ARG A 663 -29.29 -19.07 -30.77
N ASP A 664 -30.56 -18.84 -30.46
CA ASP A 664 -31.61 -18.79 -31.47
C ASP A 664 -31.52 -17.51 -32.32
N THR A 665 -31.18 -16.37 -31.71
CA THR A 665 -30.85 -15.14 -32.44
C THR A 665 -29.67 -15.35 -33.37
N LEU A 666 -28.55 -15.94 -32.91
CA LEU A 666 -27.37 -16.17 -33.76
C LEU A 666 -27.70 -17.06 -34.97
N LYS A 667 -28.52 -18.09 -34.77
CA LYS A 667 -29.00 -18.92 -35.89
C LYS A 667 -29.83 -18.14 -36.89
N ARG A 668 -30.77 -17.29 -36.43
CA ARG A 668 -31.58 -16.43 -37.33
C ARG A 668 -30.72 -15.41 -38.07
N LEU A 669 -29.62 -14.97 -37.46
CA LEU A 669 -28.65 -14.08 -38.06
C LEU A 669 -27.65 -14.78 -39.00
N GLY A 670 -27.78 -16.09 -39.22
CA GLY A 670 -26.95 -16.86 -40.15
C GLY A 670 -25.60 -17.32 -39.60
N TYR A 671 -25.40 -17.28 -38.27
CA TYR A 671 -24.18 -17.77 -37.64
C TYR A 671 -24.25 -19.28 -37.40
N GLU A 672 -23.15 -19.97 -37.70
CA GLU A 672 -23.03 -21.41 -37.53
C GLU A 672 -22.24 -21.76 -36.28
N MET A 673 -22.70 -22.77 -35.54
CA MET A 673 -21.94 -23.32 -34.42
C MET A 673 -20.76 -24.11 -34.98
N TYR A 674 -19.54 -23.69 -34.66
CA TYR A 674 -18.34 -24.39 -35.10
C TYR A 674 -17.61 -25.11 -33.95
N ALA A 675 -17.92 -24.77 -32.69
CA ALA A 675 -17.30 -25.41 -31.53
C ALA A 675 -18.23 -25.47 -30.31
N ARG A 676 -18.06 -26.50 -29.47
CA ARG A 676 -18.82 -26.72 -28.23
C ARG A 676 -17.97 -27.38 -27.15
N ARG A 677 -18.16 -26.96 -25.90
CA ARG A 677 -17.51 -27.54 -24.70
C ARG A 677 -18.56 -28.17 -23.79
N PHE A 678 -18.46 -29.47 -23.56
CA PHE A 678 -19.33 -30.25 -22.65
C PHE A 678 -18.67 -30.46 -21.28
N ALA A 679 -18.56 -29.39 -20.52
CA ALA A 679 -18.04 -29.41 -19.15
C ALA A 679 -18.80 -28.38 -18.30
N PRO A 680 -18.61 -28.33 -16.96
CA PRO A 680 -19.22 -27.31 -16.12
C PRO A 680 -19.02 -25.91 -16.71
N GLY A 681 -20.11 -25.15 -16.82
CA GLY A 681 -20.10 -23.88 -17.54
C GLY A 681 -20.00 -24.11 -19.05
N ALA A 682 -20.81 -25.03 -19.59
CA ALA A 682 -20.79 -25.40 -20.99
C ALA A 682 -20.97 -24.17 -21.88
N VAL A 683 -20.17 -24.09 -22.95
CA VAL A 683 -20.14 -22.96 -23.89
C VAL A 683 -20.25 -23.49 -25.31
N ARG A 684 -20.91 -22.72 -26.16
CA ARG A 684 -21.01 -22.94 -27.61
C ARG A 684 -20.53 -21.68 -28.33
N CYS A 685 -19.69 -21.87 -29.34
CA CYS A 685 -19.11 -20.80 -30.12
C CYS A 685 -19.62 -20.84 -31.57
N PHE A 686 -19.86 -19.65 -32.09
CA PHE A 686 -20.47 -19.35 -33.38
C PHE A 686 -19.56 -18.43 -34.18
N ARG A 687 -19.62 -18.56 -35.51
CA ARG A 687 -18.93 -17.69 -36.48
C ARG A 687 -19.77 -17.55 -37.74
N GLN A 688 -19.41 -16.60 -38.60
CA GLN A 688 -19.93 -16.58 -39.97
C GLN A 688 -19.32 -17.75 -40.77
N PRO A 689 -20.09 -18.37 -41.69
CA PRO A 689 -19.64 -19.51 -42.49
C PRO A 689 -18.45 -19.19 -43.39
#